data_AF-A0A1Q9BXJ2-F1
#
_entry.id   AF-A0A1Q9BXJ2-F1
#
_cell.length_a   1.000
_cell.length_b   1.000
_cell.length_c   1.000
_cell.angle_alpha   90.00
_cell.angle_beta   90.00
_cell.angle_gamma   90.00
#
_symmetry.space_group_name_H-M   'P 1'
#
loop_
_entity.id
_entity.type
_entity.pdbx_description
1 polymer ?
#
loop_
_entity_poly.entity_id
_entity_poly.type
_entity_poly.pdbx_seq_one_letter_code
_entity_poly.pdbx_strand_id
1 'polypeptide(L)'
;MAVAVKCKLFKYQLQVDASDFGGSRSFVRIRPPEKPPFTCVLLDHTSPARLVDRHNLQLCTFQVREVKPFELLSQVSFAQVHGQITAIAAETVTVLFPANDDFVLPSTGELRRIRHDSSWEGVVGSLMAFWSPIWNRDHQTAATDLEDWPGFQSLVNMLSSPCPNIAIDMLDEAAWLHVARGLSPRKATGVCGWHNKDLRLLPRAALADLATILDQLLALGFPDFLMQARVAVLSKVATPDSASQARPITILSCLFRLWARVLFSKVLVEWSRSLPRSITGCIKGRSALDLSYEVQAMVEDSLSNKNDLSGFCLDLRKAFNFLPRAPLGDLLQRLGLPARVASGWCRSLAKVSRSFQIHGSLGPALPSTTGAPEGDPTSVLGMIAVCWLFVELLQGVVSPKAYVDNLSWSSDDLENHAPALLILEDFRRALSGGKTSALTFSRAQAVQGGVWPFLFFGTEGIAPSSTTVHALRGAASRAIIGNYHTLSPFGAMRFLQGAQDPEVFLLCHHVSQLRRALVTSPETASALLCRLSGPLISHRAVCGPAGALQVLLHRNDWTVQADGLFRGPLHCQFNLHTASAKQVRHMFQLAWGSHVQDQIQHRNGLSAAPVPHAHLSASVLGGFRPWEQKFLSRSMCGGFMSGAERNTWSRDSTDLCPLCRELDTRSHRIFRCPALQEKRGPHQELLDTVQQQFPHWAHMPYVSWPFEASVLQLFLAKLCLPELAAPCTDRKLVLFTDASAIHTACPTARVTAWAVVQGKLPPSAPDLTADDLSHASLLAGFSVLGQGCTPGPQTVPRAELAALVWASSWADQNPACQVTVFSDCQPALNLWHRWLRFGWEQVRGFANADLLKNVPRPRSVQARKIKAHQSATEVARAPLWEQWLAAGNEAADAAAKQACRDLPTAVRDIANQAALQCQNQQRLLRQFFRAILDMGVLEASKRRQEARHQHERQTAQLAAASSLSDLLSRFRTWQVPLSGILSIPEAWEENWESWPLGLQYGRLLLGWLQNLRWHAQPAAPTDTWEVSYLEMMLSFSTASAVPPLVENVFRPGTYWPLPQAKLQLQHVSLRQVVSCFRAALLQLGKLLGRPIFPCAEIKDVAYLRLLQLPAPNIGLDARPSLPGGGWVDLLEQLALSECAVEFLVADIFRDYGVTKDDVMLGVHRRGAYRGCMNGE
;
A
#
# COMPACT_ATOMS: atom_id res chain seq x y z
N MET A 1 -13.87 12.82 -23.98
CA MET A 1 -12.85 11.74 -24.05
C MET A 1 -11.73 11.82 -23.00
N ALA A 2 -10.98 12.92 -22.87
CA ALA A 2 -9.71 12.95 -22.10
C ALA A 2 -9.74 12.42 -20.66
N VAL A 3 -10.85 12.58 -19.93
CA VAL A 3 -11.03 12.02 -18.57
C VAL A 3 -11.00 10.49 -18.58
N ALA A 4 -11.68 9.85 -19.54
CA ALA A 4 -11.69 8.39 -19.66
C ALA A 4 -10.30 7.83 -20.01
N VAL A 5 -9.53 8.54 -20.85
CA VAL A 5 -8.13 8.18 -21.17
C VAL A 5 -7.25 8.32 -19.91
N LYS A 6 -7.36 9.43 -19.17
CA LYS A 6 -6.65 9.61 -17.89
C LYS A 6 -7.04 8.55 -16.85
N CYS A 7 -8.31 8.17 -16.76
CA CYS A 7 -8.75 7.09 -15.86
C CYS A 7 -8.24 5.70 -16.29
N LYS A 8 -8.20 5.39 -17.60
CA LYS A 8 -7.59 4.15 -18.11
C LYS A 8 -6.08 4.13 -17.83
N LEU A 9 -5.36 5.22 -18.11
CA LEU A 9 -3.93 5.33 -17.85
C LEU A 9 -3.61 5.27 -16.34
N PHE A 10 -4.43 5.90 -15.50
CA PHE A 10 -4.31 5.85 -14.04
C PHE A 10 -4.56 4.45 -13.48
N LYS A 11 -5.58 3.72 -13.98
CA LYS A 11 -5.82 2.32 -13.62
C LYS A 11 -4.67 1.42 -14.07
N TYR A 12 -4.15 1.63 -15.28
CA TYR A 12 -2.99 0.91 -15.82
C TYR A 12 -1.72 1.17 -14.98
N GLN A 13 -1.44 2.43 -14.65
CA GLN A 13 -0.31 2.78 -13.77
C GLN A 13 -0.46 2.18 -12.37
N LEU A 14 -1.66 2.21 -11.76
CA LEU A 14 -1.89 1.50 -10.49
C LEU A 14 -1.68 -0.01 -10.62
N GLN A 15 -2.09 -0.60 -11.75
CA GLN A 15 -1.96 -2.03 -12.01
C GLN A 15 -0.49 -2.45 -12.16
N VAL A 16 0.32 -1.64 -12.86
CA VAL A 16 1.78 -1.86 -13.03
C VAL A 16 2.54 -1.60 -11.73
N ASP A 17 2.26 -0.50 -11.02
CA ASP A 17 2.84 -0.22 -9.69
C ASP A 17 2.55 -1.37 -8.71
N ALA A 18 1.31 -1.87 -8.68
CA ALA A 18 0.88 -2.94 -7.78
C ALA A 18 1.32 -4.35 -8.21
N SER A 19 1.62 -4.57 -9.50
CA SER A 19 2.14 -5.85 -9.98
C SER A 19 3.66 -5.93 -9.85
N ASP A 20 4.39 -4.90 -10.25
CA ASP A 20 5.82 -5.04 -10.58
C ASP A 20 6.78 -4.43 -9.55
N PHE A 21 6.35 -3.50 -8.70
CA PHE A 21 7.26 -2.74 -7.82
C PHE A 21 6.79 -2.54 -6.36
N GLY A 22 5.70 -3.16 -5.91
CA GLY A 22 5.17 -2.95 -4.56
C GLY A 22 4.62 -1.54 -4.37
N GLY A 23 3.50 -1.25 -5.04
CA GLY A 23 3.04 0.10 -5.38
C GLY A 23 3.27 1.19 -4.33
N SER A 24 4.08 2.19 -4.70
CA SER A 24 4.45 3.37 -3.89
C SER A 24 3.30 4.01 -3.10
N ARG A 25 2.12 4.10 -3.71
CA ARG A 25 0.91 4.66 -3.08
C ARG A 25 0.33 3.78 -2.00
N SER A 26 0.50 2.46 -2.06
CA SER A 26 0.14 1.53 -0.99
C SER A 26 1.20 1.49 0.12
N PHE A 27 2.47 1.79 -0.15
CA PHE A 27 3.46 1.96 0.92
C PHE A 27 3.19 3.21 1.78
N VAL A 28 2.78 4.33 1.14
CA VAL A 28 2.16 5.48 1.84
C VAL A 28 0.96 5.07 2.70
N ARG A 29 0.37 3.89 2.45
CA ARG A 29 -0.74 3.36 3.22
C ARG A 29 -0.39 2.48 4.44
N ILE A 30 0.85 2.14 4.84
CA ILE A 30 1.04 1.15 5.96
C ILE A 30 2.36 1.10 6.81
N ARG A 31 2.39 1.53 8.07
CA ARG A 31 1.78 2.75 8.56
C ARG A 31 1.18 2.73 10.01
N PRO A 32 1.66 3.49 11.02
CA PRO A 32 0.94 3.86 12.28
C PRO A 32 -0.23 4.92 12.20
N PRO A 33 -0.16 6.23 12.58
CA PRO A 33 -0.93 7.32 11.89
C PRO A 33 -0.27 8.76 11.83
N GLU A 34 -0.41 9.57 10.74
CA GLU A 34 0.37 10.84 10.47
C GLU A 34 0.56 11.77 11.71
N LYS A 35 1.82 12.05 12.09
CA LYS A 35 2.18 12.65 13.38
C LYS A 35 1.68 14.10 13.50
N PRO A 36 1.15 14.52 14.67
CA PRO A 36 0.51 15.82 14.84
C PRO A 36 1.48 16.99 14.56
N PRO A 37 0.94 18.19 14.27
CA PRO A 37 1.74 19.40 14.20
C PRO A 37 2.50 19.61 15.52
N PHE A 38 3.68 20.22 15.42
CA PHE A 38 4.50 20.53 16.58
C PHE A 38 3.96 21.80 17.25
N THR A 39 3.13 21.64 18.29
CA THR A 39 2.35 22.72 18.92
C THR A 39 2.67 22.94 20.41
N CYS A 40 3.63 22.20 20.96
CA CYS A 40 4.06 22.30 22.34
C CYS A 40 5.55 21.94 22.43
N VAL A 41 6.21 22.44 23.48
CA VAL A 41 7.55 22.05 23.92
C VAL A 41 7.56 21.88 25.44
N LEU A 42 8.43 21.02 25.95
CA LEU A 42 8.82 21.04 27.35
C LEU A 42 9.97 22.06 27.51
N LEU A 43 9.75 23.03 28.39
CA LEU A 43 10.78 23.94 28.87
C LEU A 43 11.32 23.39 30.19
N ASP A 44 12.64 23.23 30.24
CA ASP A 44 13.39 22.66 31.36
C ASP A 44 14.39 23.72 31.82
N HIS A 45 14.12 24.33 32.97
CA HIS A 45 14.89 25.45 33.51
C HIS A 45 15.59 25.02 34.80
N THR A 46 16.91 24.94 34.78
CA THR A 46 17.74 24.82 35.98
C THR A 46 18.32 26.17 36.39
N SER A 47 18.40 26.41 37.69
CA SER A 47 19.11 27.56 38.26
C SER A 47 19.94 27.09 39.46
N PRO A 48 21.24 27.46 39.56
CA PRO A 48 22.03 27.25 40.75
C PRO A 48 21.32 27.90 41.95
N ALA A 49 21.05 27.09 42.97
CA ALA A 49 20.22 27.43 44.11
C ALA A 49 20.98 27.14 45.42
N ARG A 50 20.97 28.12 46.33
CA ARG A 50 21.53 27.98 47.67
C ARG A 50 20.39 28.03 48.69
N LEU A 51 20.30 27.04 49.57
CA LEU A 51 19.41 27.08 50.73
C LEU A 51 19.85 28.23 51.64
N VAL A 52 18.97 29.21 51.84
CA VAL A 52 19.21 30.38 52.70
C VAL A 52 18.33 30.41 53.94
N ASP A 53 17.18 29.73 53.91
CA ASP A 53 16.31 29.57 55.07
C ASP A 53 15.59 28.21 55.05
N ARG A 54 15.27 27.65 56.21
CA ARG A 54 14.52 26.40 56.40
C ARG A 54 13.52 26.58 57.54
N HIS A 55 12.33 27.06 57.19
CA HIS A 55 11.22 27.34 58.11
C HIS A 55 10.73 26.09 58.84
N ASN A 56 10.76 24.94 58.16
CA ASN A 56 10.57 23.60 58.74
C ASN A 56 11.12 22.54 57.75
N LEU A 57 10.90 21.25 58.02
CA LEU A 57 11.37 20.14 57.16
C LEU A 57 10.83 20.21 55.72
N GLN A 58 9.61 20.74 55.54
CA GLN A 58 8.92 20.82 54.25
C GLN A 58 9.13 22.17 53.55
N LEU A 59 9.23 23.28 54.29
CA LEU A 59 9.25 24.64 53.73
C LEU A 59 10.66 25.25 53.79
N CYS A 60 11.30 25.36 52.62
CA CYS A 60 12.66 25.88 52.45
C CYS A 60 12.70 27.07 51.49
N THR A 61 13.53 28.07 51.77
CA THR A 61 13.79 29.21 50.88
C THR A 61 15.18 29.13 50.28
N PHE A 62 15.26 29.24 48.95
CA PHE A 62 16.48 29.19 48.17
C PHE A 62 16.76 30.56 47.53
N GLN A 63 18.02 31.02 47.57
CA GLN A 63 18.49 32.10 46.70
C GLN A 63 18.85 31.52 45.33
N VAL A 64 18.37 32.15 44.25
CA VAL A 64 18.58 31.74 42.86
C VAL A 64 19.06 32.93 42.02
N ARG A 65 19.86 32.67 40.98
CA ARG A 65 20.47 33.74 40.16
C ARG A 65 19.49 34.50 39.27
N GLU A 66 18.42 33.85 38.84
CA GLU A 66 17.32 34.47 38.11
C GLU A 66 16.01 33.82 38.55
N VAL A 67 15.03 34.64 38.90
CA VAL A 67 13.76 34.18 39.49
C VAL A 67 12.63 34.08 38.45
N LYS A 68 12.74 34.76 37.30
CA LYS A 68 11.74 34.75 36.22
C LYS A 68 11.32 33.37 35.71
N PRO A 69 12.20 32.34 35.64
CA PRO A 69 11.77 31.00 35.20
C PRO A 69 10.84 30.30 36.19
N PHE A 70 10.75 30.78 37.44
CA PHE A 70 9.99 30.17 38.53
C PHE A 70 8.67 30.92 38.71
N GLU A 71 7.55 30.18 38.71
CA GLU A 71 6.21 30.73 38.87
C GLU A 71 5.56 30.21 40.17
N LEU A 72 4.71 31.04 40.78
CA LEU A 72 3.97 30.68 41.99
C LEU A 72 3.11 29.42 41.74
N LEU A 73 3.03 28.54 42.74
CA LEU A 73 2.35 27.23 42.68
C LEU A 73 2.91 26.24 41.64
N SER A 74 4.00 26.55 40.93
CA SER A 74 4.58 25.62 39.96
C SER A 74 5.46 24.56 40.63
N GLN A 75 5.49 23.37 40.04
CA GLN A 75 6.27 22.23 40.50
C GLN A 75 7.74 22.37 40.10
N VAL A 76 8.62 22.04 41.02
CA VAL A 76 10.08 22.09 40.91
C VAL A 76 10.70 20.83 41.52
N SER A 77 11.99 20.61 41.28
CA SER A 77 12.79 19.70 42.07
C SER A 77 14.15 20.31 42.45
N PHE A 78 14.65 19.93 43.62
CA PHE A 78 15.96 20.31 44.14
C PHE A 78 16.62 19.06 44.72
N ALA A 79 17.85 18.76 44.29
CA ALA A 79 18.55 17.52 44.67
C ALA A 79 17.70 16.24 44.49
N GLN A 80 16.95 16.15 43.38
CA GLN A 80 15.98 15.10 43.03
C GLN A 80 14.69 15.04 43.87
N VAL A 81 14.57 15.79 44.97
CA VAL A 81 13.31 15.90 45.74
C VAL A 81 12.37 16.88 45.04
N HIS A 82 11.11 16.49 44.85
CA HIS A 82 10.08 17.31 44.21
C HIS A 82 9.32 18.18 45.22
N GLY A 83 8.95 19.41 44.84
CA GLY A 83 8.19 20.34 45.68
C GLY A 83 7.51 21.44 44.87
N GLN A 84 6.66 22.22 45.53
CA GLN A 84 5.86 23.29 44.92
C GLN A 84 6.30 24.67 45.39
N ILE A 85 6.41 25.64 44.48
CA ILE A 85 6.76 27.02 44.84
C ILE A 85 5.60 27.70 45.56
N THR A 86 5.85 28.21 46.77
CA THR A 86 4.85 28.87 47.63
C THR A 86 5.08 30.38 47.79
N ALA A 87 6.30 30.89 47.53
CA ALA A 87 6.58 32.32 47.47
C ALA A 87 7.75 32.64 46.54
N ILE A 88 7.76 33.84 45.98
CA ILE A 88 8.80 34.38 45.08
C ILE A 88 9.12 35.82 45.51
N ALA A 89 10.40 36.17 45.59
CA ALA A 89 10.89 37.54 45.76
C ALA A 89 12.06 37.83 44.79
N ALA A 90 12.71 38.98 44.91
CA ALA A 90 13.66 39.51 43.91
C ALA A 90 14.86 38.59 43.59
N GLU A 91 15.33 37.79 44.56
CA GLU A 91 16.41 36.80 44.37
C GLU A 91 16.09 35.42 44.98
N THR A 92 14.88 35.22 45.54
CA THR A 92 14.57 34.02 46.33
C THR A 92 13.27 33.34 45.92
N VAL A 93 13.26 32.01 46.07
CA VAL A 93 12.13 31.12 45.82
C VAL A 93 11.91 30.26 47.06
N THR A 94 10.70 30.28 47.62
CA THR A 94 10.31 29.37 48.70
C THR A 94 9.56 28.19 48.12
N VAL A 95 9.97 26.98 48.52
CA VAL A 95 9.46 25.70 48.04
C VAL A 95 8.94 24.88 49.21
N LEU A 96 7.74 24.30 49.03
CA LEU A 96 7.12 23.33 49.92
C LEU A 96 7.30 21.92 49.35
N PHE A 97 8.02 21.07 50.07
CA PHE A 97 8.24 19.66 49.75
C PHE A 97 7.21 18.75 50.48
N PRO A 98 6.94 17.52 50.00
CA PRO A 98 6.02 16.59 50.62
C PRO A 98 6.33 16.25 52.08
N ALA A 99 5.30 15.87 52.84
CA ALA A 99 5.38 15.66 54.29
C ALA A 99 5.91 14.30 54.73
N ASN A 100 6.16 13.36 53.81
CA ASN A 100 6.21 11.92 54.12
C ASN A 100 7.61 11.30 54.04
N ASP A 101 8.65 12.06 53.67
CA ASP A 101 9.99 11.55 53.38
C ASP A 101 11.06 12.33 54.19
N ASP A 102 11.92 11.63 54.93
CA ASP A 102 13.05 12.23 55.67
C ASP A 102 14.25 12.57 54.75
N PHE A 103 14.04 13.48 53.78
CA PHE A 103 15.10 13.90 52.85
C PHE A 103 16.04 14.95 53.47
N VAL A 104 17.35 14.71 53.35
CA VAL A 104 18.39 15.69 53.72
C VAL A 104 18.74 16.55 52.50
N LEU A 105 18.03 17.66 52.30
CA LEU A 105 18.36 18.61 51.23
C LEU A 105 19.75 19.23 51.49
N PRO A 106 20.66 19.26 50.49
CA PRO A 106 21.96 19.93 50.61
C PRO A 106 21.82 21.46 50.66
N SER A 107 22.85 22.14 51.16
CA SER A 107 22.87 23.61 51.26
C SER A 107 23.04 24.32 49.90
N THR A 108 23.50 23.60 48.88
CA THR A 108 23.60 24.07 47.48
C THR A 108 23.21 22.94 46.52
N GLY A 109 22.70 23.32 45.36
CA GLY A 109 22.29 22.40 44.29
C GLY A 109 21.70 23.14 43.11
N GLU A 110 21.00 22.43 42.22
CA GLU A 110 20.19 23.04 41.17
C GLU A 110 18.70 22.97 41.55
N LEU A 111 18.00 24.11 41.48
CA LEU A 111 16.55 24.15 41.48
C LEU A 111 16.08 24.05 40.02
N ARG A 112 15.33 22.99 39.71
CA ARG A 112 14.88 22.65 38.36
C ARG A 112 13.38 22.81 38.25
N ARG A 113 12.89 23.43 37.18
CA ARG A 113 11.47 23.55 36.84
C ARG A 113 11.22 22.97 35.46
N ILE A 114 10.17 22.15 35.35
CA ILE A 114 9.71 21.56 34.09
C ILE A 114 8.30 22.10 33.80
N ARG A 115 8.10 22.68 32.61
CA ARG A 115 6.81 23.25 32.17
C ARG A 115 6.54 22.88 30.71
N HIS A 116 5.34 22.42 30.39
CA HIS A 116 4.86 22.42 29.00
C HIS A 116 4.49 23.83 28.58
N ASP A 117 4.96 24.28 27.42
CA ASP A 117 4.55 25.54 26.80
C ASP A 117 4.07 25.33 25.36
N SER A 118 2.92 25.94 25.06
CA SER A 118 2.28 25.96 23.75
C SER A 118 2.10 27.38 23.21
N SER A 119 2.67 28.38 23.90
CA SER A 119 2.76 29.74 23.39
C SER A 119 3.56 29.79 22.07
N TRP A 120 3.19 30.71 21.17
CA TRP A 120 3.95 30.90 19.93
C TRP A 120 5.41 31.27 20.24
N GLU A 121 5.63 32.10 21.27
CA GLU A 121 6.96 32.56 21.69
C GLU A 121 7.82 31.42 22.25
N GLY A 122 7.29 30.59 23.16
CA GLY A 122 8.02 29.45 23.72
C GLY A 122 8.28 28.34 22.70
N VAL A 123 7.31 28.00 21.86
CA VAL A 123 7.47 26.98 20.82
C VAL A 123 8.45 27.44 19.73
N VAL A 124 8.31 28.67 19.21
CA VAL A 124 9.25 29.22 18.22
C VAL A 124 10.63 29.46 18.84
N GLY A 125 10.70 29.98 20.06
CA GLY A 125 11.94 30.21 20.79
C GLY A 125 12.74 28.92 21.05
N SER A 126 12.09 27.86 21.54
CA SER A 126 12.71 26.54 21.73
C SER A 126 13.18 25.92 20.41
N LEU A 127 12.40 26.07 19.33
CA LEU A 127 12.81 25.66 17.99
C LEU A 127 14.02 26.46 17.48
N MET A 128 14.04 27.78 17.67
CA MET A 128 15.17 28.64 17.30
C MET A 128 16.43 28.30 18.11
N ALA A 129 16.32 28.12 19.43
CA ALA A 129 17.42 27.74 20.30
C ALA A 129 18.04 26.39 19.93
N PHE A 130 17.24 25.40 19.54
CA PHE A 130 17.75 24.08 19.13
C PHE A 130 18.29 24.04 17.70
N TRP A 131 17.68 24.76 16.75
CA TRP A 131 18.04 24.68 15.32
C TRP A 131 19.00 25.75 14.84
N SER A 132 19.08 26.92 15.50
CA SER A 132 20.05 27.96 15.12
C SER A 132 21.51 27.48 15.24
N PRO A 133 21.95 26.81 16.33
CA PRO A 133 23.31 26.26 16.42
C PRO A 133 23.60 25.12 15.43
N ILE A 134 22.57 24.52 14.84
CA ILE A 134 22.71 23.49 13.79
C ILE A 134 22.89 24.14 12.42
N TRP A 135 22.10 25.17 12.11
CA TRP A 135 22.18 25.89 10.84
C TRP A 135 23.28 26.97 10.83
N ASN A 136 23.86 27.27 11.99
CA ASN A 136 25.00 28.18 12.17
C ASN A 136 26.14 27.48 12.94
N ARG A 137 26.44 26.22 12.57
CA ARG A 137 27.59 25.47 13.14
C ARG A 137 28.92 26.05 12.65
N ASP A 138 28.96 26.41 11.37
CA ASP A 138 30.15 26.90 10.69
C ASP A 138 30.25 28.44 10.82
N HIS A 139 31.46 28.98 10.86
CA HIS A 139 31.64 30.43 10.73
C HIS A 139 31.35 30.90 9.29
N GLN A 140 31.13 32.20 9.11
CA GLN A 140 30.71 32.73 7.81
C GLN A 140 31.81 32.65 6.74
N THR A 141 33.09 32.67 7.13
CA THR A 141 34.24 32.32 6.26
C THR A 141 34.16 30.86 5.85
N ALA A 142 34.04 29.93 6.80
CA ALA A 142 33.96 28.49 6.58
C ALA A 142 32.74 28.04 5.75
N ALA A 143 31.72 28.89 5.62
CA ALA A 143 30.60 28.65 4.70
C ALA A 143 30.95 28.88 3.21
N THR A 144 32.03 29.61 2.93
CA THR A 144 32.44 30.05 1.59
C THR A 144 33.87 29.68 1.20
N ASP A 145 34.76 29.54 2.18
CA ASP A 145 36.19 29.25 2.00
C ASP A 145 36.52 27.78 2.31
N LEU A 146 37.55 27.24 1.66
CA LEU A 146 38.09 25.91 1.90
C LEU A 146 39.29 25.92 2.84
N GLU A 147 39.94 27.06 3.09
CA GLU A 147 41.08 27.15 4.03
C GLU A 147 40.67 26.82 5.47
N ASP A 148 39.44 27.16 5.86
CA ASP A 148 38.79 26.75 7.12
C ASP A 148 38.49 25.23 7.20
N TRP A 149 38.76 24.45 6.15
CA TRP A 149 38.50 22.99 6.07
C TRP A 149 39.75 22.16 5.74
N PRO A 150 40.88 22.29 6.46
CA PRO A 150 42.14 21.63 6.10
C PRO A 150 42.01 20.10 6.03
N GLY A 151 41.29 19.47 6.96
CA GLY A 151 41.07 18.01 6.93
C GLY A 151 40.25 17.53 5.71
N PHE A 152 39.35 18.36 5.19
CA PHE A 152 38.65 18.06 3.93
C PHE A 152 39.60 18.18 2.73
N GLN A 153 40.47 19.19 2.71
CA GLN A 153 41.51 19.30 1.67
C GLN A 153 42.42 18.06 1.68
N SER A 154 42.86 17.61 2.86
CA SER A 154 43.65 16.38 3.02
C SER A 154 42.94 15.15 2.47
N LEU A 155 41.65 14.93 2.81
CA LEU A 155 40.85 13.83 2.25
C LEU A 155 40.75 13.90 0.72
N VAL A 156 40.44 15.08 0.19
CA VAL A 156 40.17 15.28 -1.23
C VAL A 156 41.43 15.23 -2.09
N ASN A 157 42.60 15.52 -1.52
CA ASN A 157 43.89 15.32 -2.17
C ASN A 157 44.30 13.85 -2.32
N MET A 158 43.60 12.90 -1.67
CA MET A 158 43.80 11.45 -1.89
C MET A 158 43.00 10.90 -3.08
N LEU A 159 42.10 11.70 -3.70
CA LEU A 159 41.26 11.25 -4.81
C LEU A 159 42.04 11.19 -6.13
N SER A 160 42.00 10.03 -6.80
CA SER A 160 42.91 9.72 -7.92
C SER A 160 42.71 10.59 -9.18
N SER A 161 41.51 11.14 -9.40
CA SER A 161 41.22 12.20 -10.39
C SER A 161 39.78 12.74 -10.23
N PRO A 162 39.49 13.98 -10.64
CA PRO A 162 38.11 14.49 -10.75
C PRO A 162 37.36 13.81 -11.92
N CYS A 163 36.04 13.74 -11.82
CA CYS A 163 35.17 13.27 -12.91
C CYS A 163 35.21 14.24 -14.11
N PRO A 164 34.99 13.74 -15.35
CA PRO A 164 34.85 14.59 -16.52
C PRO A 164 33.73 15.64 -16.40
N ASN A 165 34.00 16.85 -16.89
CA ASN A 165 33.04 17.96 -16.90
C ASN A 165 31.75 17.60 -17.66
N ILE A 166 30.61 17.91 -17.06
CA ILE A 166 29.28 17.59 -17.60
C ILE A 166 28.75 18.80 -18.38
N ALA A 167 28.41 18.57 -19.65
CA ALA A 167 27.75 19.57 -20.49
C ALA A 167 26.29 19.77 -20.03
N ILE A 168 26.01 20.92 -19.39
CA ILE A 168 24.66 21.28 -18.91
C ILE A 168 24.22 22.59 -19.53
N ASP A 169 23.45 22.50 -20.61
CA ASP A 169 22.66 23.63 -21.10
C ASP A 169 21.46 23.88 -20.17
N MET A 170 21.43 25.03 -19.51
CA MET A 170 20.32 25.47 -18.64
C MET A 170 19.27 26.34 -19.36
N LEU A 171 19.42 26.64 -20.66
CA LEU A 171 18.49 27.42 -21.47
C LEU A 171 17.57 26.55 -22.36
N ASP A 172 17.82 25.24 -22.44
CA ASP A 172 16.97 24.20 -23.06
C ASP A 172 15.48 24.33 -22.70
N GLU A 173 14.71 25.01 -23.56
CA GLU A 173 13.27 25.20 -23.42
C GLU A 173 12.49 23.88 -23.24
N ALA A 174 12.95 22.80 -23.87
CA ALA A 174 12.25 21.52 -23.83
C ALA A 174 12.38 20.87 -22.44
N ALA A 175 13.54 20.99 -21.80
CA ALA A 175 13.73 20.60 -20.40
C ALA A 175 12.88 21.46 -19.44
N TRP A 176 12.86 22.79 -19.60
CA TRP A 176 12.03 23.68 -18.78
C TRP A 176 10.53 23.37 -18.94
N LEU A 177 10.04 23.21 -20.17
CA LEU A 177 8.66 22.84 -20.46
C LEU A 177 8.31 21.46 -19.89
N HIS A 178 9.18 20.46 -20.06
CA HIS A 178 8.97 19.12 -19.51
C HIS A 178 8.85 19.14 -17.98
N VAL A 179 9.79 19.80 -17.29
CA VAL A 179 9.82 19.89 -15.83
C VAL A 179 8.64 20.69 -15.29
N ALA A 180 8.34 21.85 -15.88
CA ALA A 180 7.24 22.71 -15.47
C ALA A 180 5.89 21.97 -15.54
N ARG A 181 5.57 21.33 -16.68
CA ARG A 181 4.31 20.59 -16.85
C ARG A 181 4.24 19.34 -15.95
N GLY A 182 5.38 18.81 -15.52
CA GLY A 182 5.51 17.71 -14.55
C GLY A 182 5.32 18.08 -13.06
N LEU A 183 5.26 19.36 -12.70
CA LEU A 183 5.15 19.78 -11.29
C LEU A 183 3.87 19.26 -10.59
N SER A 184 3.95 18.90 -9.31
CA SER A 184 2.76 18.53 -8.52
C SER A 184 1.98 19.78 -8.10
N PRO A 185 0.69 19.92 -8.43
CA PRO A 185 -0.13 21.09 -8.10
C PRO A 185 -0.59 21.14 -6.63
N ARG A 186 -0.18 20.15 -5.81
CA ARG A 186 -0.46 20.08 -4.37
C ARG A 186 0.78 20.24 -3.49
N LYS A 187 1.98 20.50 -4.06
CA LYS A 187 3.17 20.79 -3.25
C LYS A 187 3.07 22.19 -2.61
N ALA A 188 3.62 22.33 -1.41
CA ALA A 188 3.64 23.58 -0.66
C ALA A 188 4.43 24.69 -1.37
N THR A 189 3.85 25.89 -1.39
CA THR A 189 4.42 27.15 -1.89
C THR A 189 5.55 27.67 -1.02
N GLY A 190 6.53 28.34 -1.64
CA GLY A 190 7.48 29.21 -0.91
C GLY A 190 6.84 30.56 -0.58
N VAL A 191 7.61 31.50 -0.01
CA VAL A 191 7.13 32.85 0.31
C VAL A 191 6.90 33.74 -0.93
N CYS A 192 7.47 33.37 -2.07
CA CYS A 192 7.48 34.14 -3.32
C CYS A 192 6.13 34.28 -4.07
N GLY A 193 4.98 33.99 -3.46
CA GLY A 193 3.64 34.04 -4.07
C GLY A 193 3.32 32.96 -5.12
N TRP A 194 4.26 32.62 -6.01
CA TRP A 194 4.12 31.64 -7.08
C TRP A 194 3.69 30.25 -6.60
N HIS A 195 2.72 29.64 -7.30
CA HIS A 195 2.31 28.25 -7.14
C HIS A 195 2.80 27.37 -8.30
N ASN A 196 2.94 26.07 -8.02
CA ASN A 196 3.15 25.04 -9.05
C ASN A 196 2.00 24.94 -10.07
N LYS A 197 0.84 25.56 -9.82
CA LYS A 197 -0.26 25.68 -10.80
C LYS A 197 0.10 26.70 -11.88
N ASP A 198 0.61 27.85 -11.47
CA ASP A 198 0.88 29.02 -12.30
C ASP A 198 2.06 28.70 -13.24
N LEU A 199 3.14 28.14 -12.68
CA LEU A 199 4.29 27.63 -13.44
C LEU A 199 3.92 26.53 -14.46
N ARG A 200 2.81 25.82 -14.23
CA ARG A 200 2.26 24.82 -15.17
C ARG A 200 1.37 25.41 -16.26
N LEU A 201 0.98 26.67 -16.15
CA LEU A 201 0.14 27.38 -17.12
C LEU A 201 0.98 28.23 -18.08
N LEU A 202 2.14 28.76 -17.63
CA LEU A 202 3.06 29.58 -18.42
C LEU A 202 3.26 29.05 -19.87
N PRO A 203 3.19 29.93 -20.89
CA PRO A 203 3.49 29.56 -22.28
C PRO A 203 4.99 29.23 -22.46
N ARG A 204 5.36 28.65 -23.61
CA ARG A 204 6.74 28.24 -23.90
C ARG A 204 7.73 29.42 -23.81
N ALA A 205 7.42 30.54 -24.46
CA ALA A 205 8.24 31.76 -24.42
C ALA A 205 8.51 32.22 -22.98
N ALA A 206 7.46 32.40 -22.16
CA ALA A 206 7.61 32.81 -20.76
C ALA A 206 8.42 31.83 -19.88
N LEU A 207 8.53 30.55 -20.28
CA LEU A 207 9.43 29.59 -19.63
C LEU A 207 10.89 29.72 -20.11
N ALA A 208 11.12 30.17 -21.35
CA ALA A 208 12.45 30.50 -21.90
C ALA A 208 12.97 31.84 -21.35
N ASP A 209 12.10 32.85 -21.24
CA ASP A 209 12.38 34.12 -20.57
C ASP A 209 12.77 33.86 -19.11
N LEU A 210 11.97 33.04 -18.40
CA LEU A 210 12.25 32.65 -17.02
C LEU A 210 13.54 31.80 -16.90
N ALA A 211 13.83 30.93 -17.87
CA ALA A 211 15.10 30.20 -17.90
C ALA A 211 16.30 31.16 -17.99
N THR A 212 16.22 32.12 -18.91
CA THR A 212 17.25 33.15 -19.13
C THR A 212 17.46 34.01 -17.90
N ILE A 213 16.37 34.52 -17.29
CA ILE A 213 16.41 35.32 -16.06
C ILE A 213 17.03 34.54 -14.91
N LEU A 214 16.57 33.31 -14.64
CA LEU A 214 17.05 32.52 -13.50
C LEU A 214 18.48 31.97 -13.69
N ASP A 215 18.93 31.80 -14.93
CA ASP A 215 20.33 31.46 -15.22
C ASP A 215 21.28 32.65 -15.01
N GLN A 216 20.90 33.86 -15.43
CA GLN A 216 21.69 35.08 -15.20
C GLN A 216 21.96 35.33 -13.70
N LEU A 217 21.00 35.03 -12.83
CA LEU A 217 21.15 35.15 -11.37
C LEU A 217 22.29 34.33 -10.77
N LEU A 218 22.79 33.29 -11.46
CA LEU A 218 23.88 32.44 -10.94
C LEU A 218 25.20 33.19 -10.76
N ALA A 219 25.43 34.28 -11.48
CA ALA A 219 26.60 35.14 -11.29
C ALA A 219 26.68 35.70 -9.86
N LEU A 220 25.55 36.17 -9.31
CA LEU A 220 25.45 36.81 -7.99
C LEU A 220 24.87 35.89 -6.91
N GLY A 221 24.38 34.71 -7.30
CA GLY A 221 23.48 33.89 -6.49
C GLY A 221 22.07 34.49 -6.41
N PHE A 222 21.05 33.63 -6.32
CA PHE A 222 19.65 34.03 -6.29
C PHE A 222 19.38 35.09 -5.20
N PRO A 223 18.52 36.09 -5.45
CA PRO A 223 18.24 37.18 -4.51
C PRO A 223 17.44 36.70 -3.29
N ASP A 224 17.58 37.44 -2.20
CA ASP A 224 17.13 37.05 -0.86
C ASP A 224 15.64 36.69 -0.79
N PHE A 225 14.77 37.42 -1.50
CA PHE A 225 13.32 37.12 -1.56
C PHE A 225 12.98 35.77 -2.23
N LEU A 226 13.90 35.17 -2.98
CA LEU A 226 13.79 33.80 -3.50
C LEU A 226 14.45 32.76 -2.57
N MET A 227 15.41 33.19 -1.74
CA MET A 227 16.16 32.33 -0.80
C MET A 227 15.60 32.34 0.64
N GLN A 228 14.67 33.23 0.96
CA GLN A 228 13.81 33.13 2.13
C GLN A 228 12.98 31.84 2.09
N ALA A 229 13.01 31.09 3.18
CA ALA A 229 12.30 29.83 3.35
C ALA A 229 11.40 29.86 4.58
N ARG A 230 10.17 29.37 4.44
CA ARG A 230 9.35 28.99 5.60
C ARG A 230 9.68 27.56 6.03
N VAL A 231 9.82 27.34 7.32
CA VAL A 231 10.12 26.04 7.91
C VAL A 231 8.85 25.46 8.53
N ALA A 232 8.24 24.49 7.84
CA ALA A 232 7.10 23.76 8.38
C ALA A 232 7.62 22.66 9.33
N VAL A 233 7.08 22.58 10.55
CA VAL A 233 7.57 21.67 11.59
C VAL A 233 6.65 20.47 11.75
N LEU A 234 7.20 19.27 11.56
CA LEU A 234 6.50 17.99 11.74
C LEU A 234 7.03 17.28 12.98
N SER A 235 6.17 16.65 13.79
CA SER A 235 6.63 15.87 14.94
C SER A 235 7.30 14.55 14.53
N LYS A 236 8.35 14.15 15.27
CA LYS A 236 8.97 12.82 15.15
C LYS A 236 8.30 11.74 15.98
N VAL A 237 7.54 12.12 17.01
CA VAL A 237 6.89 11.27 18.03
C VAL A 237 5.38 11.60 18.09
N ALA A 238 4.60 10.96 18.95
CA ALA A 238 3.18 11.34 19.10
C ALA A 238 3.10 12.71 19.80
N THR A 239 3.61 12.76 21.02
CA THR A 239 3.76 13.92 21.89
C THR A 239 5.22 14.41 21.86
N PRO A 240 5.52 15.59 21.28
CA PRO A 240 6.88 16.11 21.20
C PRO A 240 7.24 16.99 22.40
N ASP A 241 8.06 16.44 23.30
CA ASP A 241 8.54 17.15 24.49
C ASP A 241 9.71 18.10 24.20
N SER A 242 10.38 17.99 23.04
CA SER A 242 11.52 18.87 22.74
C SER A 242 11.66 19.24 21.27
N ALA A 243 12.27 20.39 20.99
CA ALA A 243 12.68 20.78 19.64
C ALA A 243 13.66 19.77 19.00
N SER A 244 14.31 18.92 19.80
CA SER A 244 15.09 17.76 19.30
C SER A 244 14.22 16.71 18.60
N GLN A 245 12.94 16.64 18.95
CA GLN A 245 11.92 15.77 18.39
C GLN A 245 11.10 16.44 17.26
N ALA A 246 11.50 17.65 16.82
CA ALA A 246 10.96 18.31 15.63
C ALA A 246 11.65 17.84 14.33
N ARG A 247 10.93 17.87 13.20
CA ARG A 247 11.51 17.80 11.85
C ARG A 247 11.20 19.09 11.06
N PRO A 248 12.21 19.94 10.78
CA PRO A 248 12.05 21.16 9.99
C PRO A 248 12.09 20.86 8.49
N ILE A 249 10.98 21.10 7.78
CA ILE A 249 10.92 21.03 6.32
C ILE A 249 11.13 22.43 5.76
N THR A 250 12.26 22.67 5.07
CA THR A 250 12.65 24.00 4.57
C THR A 250 12.03 24.28 3.20
N ILE A 251 11.02 25.16 3.12
CA ILE A 251 10.23 25.39 1.91
C ILE A 251 10.64 26.70 1.23
N LEU A 252 11.58 26.59 0.29
CA LEU A 252 12.07 27.68 -0.57
C LEU A 252 11.07 28.13 -1.65
N SER A 253 11.41 29.22 -2.34
CA SER A 253 10.72 29.73 -3.54
C SER A 253 10.37 28.63 -4.56
N CYS A 254 9.22 28.77 -5.22
CA CYS A 254 8.81 27.90 -6.31
C CYS A 254 9.62 28.13 -7.60
N LEU A 255 10.14 29.36 -7.81
CA LEU A 255 11.02 29.69 -8.94
C LEU A 255 12.39 29.02 -8.80
N PHE A 256 13.03 29.17 -7.62
CA PHE A 256 14.28 28.48 -7.31
C PHE A 256 14.11 26.95 -7.42
N ARG A 257 13.03 26.39 -6.85
CA ARG A 257 12.76 24.94 -6.93
C ARG A 257 12.39 24.45 -8.34
N LEU A 258 11.97 25.31 -9.26
CA LEU A 258 11.82 24.97 -10.69
C LEU A 258 13.20 24.87 -11.34
N TRP A 259 14.04 25.90 -11.21
CA TRP A 259 15.43 25.90 -11.69
C TRP A 259 16.22 24.68 -11.19
N ALA A 260 16.20 24.44 -9.87
CA ALA A 260 16.86 23.29 -9.24
C ALA A 260 16.34 21.94 -9.79
N ARG A 261 15.04 21.86 -10.09
CA ARG A 261 14.43 20.64 -10.65
C ARG A 261 14.83 20.41 -12.12
N VAL A 262 15.10 21.47 -12.90
CA VAL A 262 15.68 21.36 -14.25
C VAL A 262 17.13 20.87 -14.16
N LEU A 263 17.96 21.54 -13.36
CA LEU A 263 19.37 21.17 -13.16
C LEU A 263 19.51 19.69 -12.73
N PHE A 264 18.82 19.30 -11.66
CA PHE A 264 18.78 17.92 -11.15
C PHE A 264 18.36 16.90 -12.23
N SER A 265 17.44 17.28 -13.12
CA SER A 265 16.98 16.38 -14.20
C SER A 265 18.03 16.18 -15.29
N LYS A 266 18.90 17.16 -15.54
CA LYS A 266 20.01 17.04 -16.50
C LYS A 266 21.19 16.28 -15.88
N VAL A 267 21.63 16.69 -14.68
CA VAL A 267 22.75 16.06 -13.95
C VAL A 267 22.54 14.55 -13.77
N LEU A 268 21.34 14.12 -13.34
CA LEU A 268 21.06 12.69 -13.14
C LEU A 268 21.05 11.84 -14.42
N VAL A 269 20.96 12.41 -15.61
CA VAL A 269 21.08 11.61 -16.85
C VAL A 269 22.52 11.12 -16.99
N GLU A 270 23.51 11.99 -16.80
CA GLU A 270 24.92 11.64 -16.95
C GLU A 270 25.46 10.89 -15.72
N TRP A 271 25.16 11.37 -14.50
CA TRP A 271 25.53 10.65 -13.28
C TRP A 271 24.94 9.23 -13.18
N SER A 272 23.81 8.93 -13.84
CA SER A 272 23.29 7.55 -13.90
C SER A 272 24.20 6.58 -14.66
N ARG A 273 25.00 7.10 -15.60
CA ARG A 273 25.95 6.38 -16.44
C ARG A 273 27.35 6.32 -15.81
N SER A 274 27.83 7.42 -15.24
CA SER A 274 29.23 7.55 -14.79
C SER A 274 29.50 7.11 -13.35
N LEU A 275 28.57 7.32 -12.40
CA LEU A 275 28.85 7.06 -10.98
C LEU A 275 28.95 5.55 -10.65
N PRO A 276 29.88 5.11 -9.78
CA PRO A 276 30.01 3.72 -9.33
C PRO A 276 28.68 3.08 -8.89
N ARG A 277 28.47 1.79 -9.19
CA ARG A 277 27.17 1.10 -8.93
C ARG A 277 26.81 1.06 -7.44
N SER A 278 27.81 1.02 -6.56
CA SER A 278 27.70 1.15 -5.10
C SER A 278 26.90 2.37 -4.64
N ILE A 279 26.96 3.48 -5.39
CA ILE A 279 26.12 4.67 -5.17
C ILE A 279 24.71 4.35 -5.69
N THR A 280 23.81 4.03 -4.77
CA THR A 280 22.48 3.49 -5.06
C THR A 280 21.37 4.51 -4.77
N GLY A 281 21.60 5.45 -3.85
CA GLY A 281 20.64 6.46 -3.43
C GLY A 281 20.32 7.48 -4.52
N CYS A 282 19.03 7.83 -4.67
CA CYS A 282 18.51 8.90 -5.55
C CYS A 282 18.80 8.82 -7.07
N ILE A 283 19.62 7.88 -7.54
CA ILE A 283 19.95 7.71 -8.97
C ILE A 283 18.87 6.89 -9.70
N LYS A 284 18.47 7.35 -10.88
CA LYS A 284 17.43 6.72 -11.70
C LYS A 284 17.90 5.34 -12.19
N GLY A 285 17.15 4.29 -11.82
CA GLY A 285 17.40 2.90 -12.24
C GLY A 285 18.12 2.03 -11.19
N ARG A 286 18.53 2.62 -10.05
CA ARG A 286 19.15 1.93 -8.91
C ARG A 286 18.16 1.91 -7.71
N SER A 287 18.28 0.97 -6.78
CA SER A 287 17.42 0.90 -5.59
C SER A 287 18.04 0.14 -4.41
N ALA A 288 17.60 0.44 -3.19
CA ALA A 288 18.06 -0.26 -1.98
C ALA A 288 17.83 -1.80 -2.02
N LEU A 289 16.85 -2.28 -2.81
CA LEU A 289 16.61 -3.71 -3.02
C LEU A 289 17.69 -4.41 -3.85
N ASP A 290 18.45 -3.67 -4.67
CA ASP A 290 19.62 -4.23 -5.38
C ASP A 290 20.74 -4.47 -4.35
N LEU A 291 21.08 -3.42 -3.61
CA LEU A 291 22.16 -3.37 -2.62
C LEU A 291 21.97 -4.41 -1.50
N SER A 292 20.73 -4.57 -1.01
CA SER A 292 20.40 -5.57 0.01
C SER A 292 20.53 -7.01 -0.50
N TYR A 293 20.17 -7.27 -1.76
CA TYR A 293 20.24 -8.60 -2.35
C TYR A 293 21.69 -9.01 -2.66
N GLU A 294 22.50 -8.05 -3.11
CA GLU A 294 23.94 -8.21 -3.34
C GLU A 294 24.69 -8.56 -2.05
N VAL A 295 24.47 -7.82 -0.96
CA VAL A 295 25.07 -8.12 0.35
C VAL A 295 24.64 -9.49 0.89
N GLN A 296 23.36 -9.86 0.75
CA GLN A 296 22.87 -11.18 1.18
C GLN A 296 23.47 -12.33 0.36
N ALA A 297 23.72 -12.13 -0.93
CA ALA A 297 24.40 -13.12 -1.77
C ALA A 297 25.89 -13.28 -1.41
N MET A 298 26.59 -12.18 -1.08
CA MET A 298 27.97 -12.24 -0.57
C MET A 298 28.05 -13.03 0.75
N VAL A 299 27.14 -12.77 1.69
CA VAL A 299 27.04 -13.49 2.96
C VAL A 299 26.77 -14.98 2.75
N GLU A 300 25.90 -15.33 1.81
CA GLU A 300 25.59 -16.74 1.53
C GLU A 300 26.77 -17.52 0.95
N ASP A 301 27.54 -16.89 0.05
CA ASP A 301 28.70 -17.50 -0.57
C ASP A 301 29.82 -17.72 0.46
N SER A 302 30.18 -16.68 1.21
CA SER A 302 31.15 -16.73 2.32
C SER A 302 30.83 -17.85 3.32
N LEU A 303 29.60 -17.89 3.85
CA LEU A 303 29.18 -18.87 4.85
C LEU A 303 29.20 -20.33 4.35
N SER A 304 29.27 -20.55 3.04
CA SER A 304 29.18 -21.87 2.42
C SER A 304 30.52 -22.36 1.88
N ASN A 305 31.34 -21.45 1.36
CA ASN A 305 32.74 -21.69 1.02
C ASN A 305 33.63 -21.70 2.28
N LYS A 306 33.11 -21.19 3.41
CA LYS A 306 33.81 -20.93 4.69
C LYS A 306 34.91 -19.87 4.58
N ASN A 307 34.65 -18.87 3.73
CA ASN A 307 35.49 -17.68 3.63
C ASN A 307 35.02 -16.68 4.70
N ASP A 308 35.95 -15.95 5.32
CA ASP A 308 35.60 -14.85 6.21
C ASP A 308 34.86 -13.72 5.44
N LEU A 309 33.95 -13.05 6.14
CA LEU A 309 33.23 -11.88 5.63
C LEU A 309 32.70 -11.05 6.80
N SER A 310 32.95 -9.75 6.77
CA SER A 310 32.59 -8.81 7.82
C SER A 310 32.30 -7.41 7.23
N GLY A 311 31.68 -6.51 8.01
CA GLY A 311 31.26 -5.21 7.48
C GLY A 311 30.52 -4.32 8.47
N PHE A 312 30.34 -3.05 8.09
CA PHE A 312 29.75 -2.00 8.92
C PHE A 312 28.56 -1.33 8.21
N CYS A 313 27.62 -0.81 9.01
CA CYS A 313 26.47 -0.02 8.57
C CYS A 313 26.36 1.24 9.43
N LEU A 314 26.14 2.39 8.79
CA LEU A 314 26.39 3.72 9.34
C LEU A 314 25.28 4.68 8.91
N ASP A 315 24.83 5.53 9.84
CA ASP A 315 23.72 6.45 9.60
C ASP A 315 24.18 7.91 9.75
N LEU A 316 24.16 8.67 8.65
CA LEU A 316 24.46 10.10 8.66
C LEU A 316 23.34 10.86 9.37
N ARG A 317 23.52 11.02 10.69
CA ARG A 317 22.75 11.89 11.58
C ARG A 317 22.47 13.24 10.81
N LYS A 318 21.20 13.63 10.63
CA LYS A 318 20.58 14.86 10.05
C LYS A 318 21.08 15.29 8.66
N ALA A 319 21.95 14.49 8.04
CA ALA A 319 22.71 14.71 6.81
C ALA A 319 22.59 16.13 6.22
N PHE A 320 21.52 16.42 5.47
CA PHE A 320 21.21 17.73 4.87
C PHE A 320 21.47 18.95 5.76
N ASN A 321 21.10 18.92 7.04
CA ASN A 321 21.23 20.07 7.94
C ASN A 321 22.68 20.32 8.41
N PHE A 322 23.60 19.38 8.21
CA PHE A 322 25.00 19.44 8.68
C PHE A 322 26.02 19.47 7.52
N LEU A 323 25.56 19.50 6.26
CA LEU A 323 26.44 19.62 5.10
C LEU A 323 27.25 20.94 5.16
N PRO A 324 28.59 20.89 5.19
CA PRO A 324 29.43 22.10 5.11
C PRO A 324 29.46 22.65 3.68
N ARG A 325 29.25 23.95 3.51
CA ARG A 325 28.89 24.51 2.19
C ARG A 325 30.05 24.67 1.21
N ALA A 326 31.22 25.12 1.68
CA ALA A 326 32.38 25.24 0.82
C ALA A 326 32.89 23.86 0.32
N PRO A 327 33.10 22.84 1.19
CA PRO A 327 33.37 21.47 0.76
C PRO A 327 32.34 20.90 -0.21
N LEU A 328 31.04 21.15 0.00
CA LEU A 328 29.98 20.67 -0.89
C LEU A 328 30.07 21.32 -2.29
N GLY A 329 30.51 22.58 -2.37
CA GLY A 329 30.76 23.28 -3.63
C GLY A 329 31.97 22.73 -4.39
N ASP A 330 33.04 22.32 -3.69
CA ASP A 330 34.20 21.64 -4.27
C ASP A 330 33.84 20.23 -4.78
N LEU A 331 33.22 19.39 -3.95
CA LEU A 331 32.82 18.03 -4.34
C LEU A 331 31.90 18.00 -5.56
N LEU A 332 30.98 18.97 -5.69
CA LEU A 332 30.13 19.08 -6.88
C LEU A 332 30.94 19.40 -8.14
N GLN A 333 31.96 20.25 -8.06
CA GLN A 333 32.85 20.55 -9.18
C GLN A 333 33.73 19.34 -9.54
N ARG A 334 34.21 18.58 -8.55
CA ARG A 334 34.95 17.32 -8.77
C ARG A 334 34.08 16.20 -9.33
N LEU A 335 32.76 16.26 -9.15
CA LEU A 335 31.77 15.44 -9.88
C LEU A 335 31.39 16.00 -11.27
N GLY A 336 32.18 16.93 -11.81
CA GLY A 336 32.01 17.49 -13.14
C GLY A 336 30.89 18.54 -13.27
N LEU A 337 30.32 19.04 -12.17
CA LEU A 337 29.33 20.11 -12.23
C LEU A 337 30.02 21.44 -12.61
N PRO A 338 29.55 22.19 -13.63
CA PRO A 338 30.19 23.44 -14.03
C PRO A 338 30.31 24.44 -12.87
N ALA A 339 31.51 24.99 -12.67
CA ALA A 339 31.84 25.89 -11.55
C ALA A 339 30.83 27.04 -11.37
N ARG A 340 30.41 27.69 -12.46
CA ARG A 340 29.35 28.72 -12.47
C ARG A 340 28.06 28.29 -11.75
N VAL A 341 27.66 27.03 -11.91
CA VAL A 341 26.46 26.45 -11.30
C VAL A 341 26.73 26.08 -9.83
N ALA A 342 27.86 25.45 -9.54
CA ALA A 342 28.24 25.07 -8.17
C ALA A 342 28.40 26.30 -7.27
N SER A 343 29.26 27.25 -7.64
CA SER A 343 29.46 28.50 -6.90
C SER A 343 28.22 29.39 -6.90
N GLY A 344 27.42 29.38 -7.98
CA GLY A 344 26.14 30.08 -8.04
C GLY A 344 25.12 29.54 -7.04
N TRP A 345 25.09 28.21 -6.82
CA TRP A 345 24.30 27.59 -5.78
C TRP A 345 24.83 27.93 -4.38
N CYS A 346 26.15 27.86 -4.13
CA CYS A 346 26.72 28.24 -2.83
C CYS A 346 26.46 29.71 -2.47
N ARG A 347 26.61 30.65 -3.41
CA ARG A 347 26.20 32.07 -3.25
C ARG A 347 24.71 32.24 -2.97
N SER A 348 23.87 31.32 -3.45
CA SER A 348 22.43 31.30 -3.15
C SER A 348 22.15 30.73 -1.75
N LEU A 349 22.89 29.69 -1.32
CA LEU A 349 22.79 29.12 0.03
C LEU A 349 23.19 30.13 1.11
N ALA A 350 24.20 30.97 0.87
CA ALA A 350 24.62 32.05 1.76
C ALA A 350 23.48 33.05 2.07
N LYS A 351 22.48 33.18 1.19
CA LYS A 351 21.30 34.05 1.33
C LYS A 351 20.08 33.32 1.91
N VAL A 352 20.21 32.06 2.34
CA VAL A 352 19.10 31.29 2.91
C VAL A 352 18.82 31.71 4.34
N SER A 353 17.66 32.37 4.51
CA SER A 353 17.07 32.67 5.81
C SER A 353 15.81 31.82 6.04
N ARG A 354 15.60 31.39 7.29
CA ARG A 354 14.55 30.43 7.70
C ARG A 354 13.64 31.01 8.78
N SER A 355 12.36 31.15 8.49
CA SER A 355 11.31 31.46 9.48
C SER A 355 10.49 30.22 9.82
N PHE A 356 10.43 29.84 11.09
CA PHE A 356 9.55 28.76 11.55
C PHE A 356 8.08 29.12 11.34
N GLN A 357 7.27 28.19 10.81
CA GLN A 357 5.83 28.39 10.66
C GLN A 357 5.05 27.57 11.68
N ILE A 358 4.42 28.25 12.63
CA ILE A 358 3.67 27.68 13.76
C ILE A 358 2.28 28.34 13.80
N HIS A 359 1.22 27.52 13.83
CA HIS A 359 -0.19 27.93 13.74
C HIS A 359 -0.55 28.86 12.55
N GLY A 360 0.28 28.87 11.50
CA GLY A 360 0.12 29.71 10.30
C GLY A 360 1.03 30.93 10.28
N SER A 361 1.31 31.52 11.45
CA SER A 361 2.24 32.65 11.63
C SER A 361 3.69 32.25 11.37
N LEU A 362 4.49 33.21 10.88
CA LEU A 362 5.95 33.06 10.68
C LEU A 362 6.72 33.68 11.84
N GLY A 363 7.66 32.91 12.40
CA GLY A 363 8.64 33.36 13.38
C GLY A 363 9.74 34.25 12.78
N PRO A 364 10.61 34.83 13.63
CA PRO A 364 11.77 35.61 13.20
C PRO A 364 12.64 34.87 12.18
N ALA A 365 13.32 35.63 11.33
CA ALA A 365 14.11 35.11 10.22
C ALA A 365 15.52 34.70 10.70
N LEU A 366 15.80 33.40 10.78
CA LEU A 366 17.13 32.87 11.14
C LEU A 366 18.05 32.80 9.91
N PRO A 367 19.23 33.46 9.92
CA PRO A 367 20.27 33.22 8.92
C PRO A 367 20.86 31.80 9.08
N SER A 368 21.70 31.40 8.12
CA SER A 368 22.41 30.13 8.18
C SER A 368 23.73 30.14 7.42
N THR A 369 24.78 29.58 8.01
CA THR A 369 26.08 29.27 7.38
C THR A 369 26.19 27.79 6.99
N THR A 370 25.54 26.90 7.72
CA THR A 370 25.60 25.44 7.55
C THR A 370 24.39 24.87 6.84
N GLY A 371 24.56 23.71 6.21
CA GLY A 371 23.50 22.84 5.75
C GLY A 371 22.78 23.30 4.46
N ALA A 372 22.09 22.34 3.85
CA ALA A 372 21.30 22.51 2.64
C ALA A 372 19.79 22.24 2.92
N PRO A 373 18.85 22.95 2.26
CA PRO A 373 17.41 22.83 2.51
C PRO A 373 16.80 21.42 2.33
N GLU A 374 16.15 20.89 3.38
CA GLU A 374 15.36 19.64 3.28
C GLU A 374 14.20 19.78 2.27
N GLY A 375 14.35 19.16 1.09
CA GLY A 375 13.32 19.10 0.04
C GLY A 375 13.64 19.86 -1.26
N ASP A 376 14.81 20.49 -1.35
CA ASP A 376 15.38 21.06 -2.57
C ASP A 376 16.08 19.98 -3.44
N PRO A 377 15.85 19.94 -4.77
CA PRO A 377 16.57 19.02 -5.67
C PRO A 377 18.09 19.21 -5.70
N THR A 378 18.63 20.44 -5.65
CA THR A 378 20.09 20.64 -5.75
C THR A 378 20.80 20.15 -4.49
N SER A 379 20.17 20.29 -3.32
CA SER A 379 20.60 19.71 -2.04
C SER A 379 20.74 18.17 -2.10
N VAL A 380 19.96 17.49 -2.97
CA VAL A 380 20.13 16.04 -3.22
C VAL A 380 21.35 15.74 -4.08
N LEU A 381 21.73 16.63 -5.02
CA LEU A 381 22.99 16.49 -5.76
C LEU A 381 24.18 16.58 -4.80
N GLY A 382 24.15 17.51 -3.85
CA GLY A 382 25.14 17.59 -2.77
C GLY A 382 25.24 16.31 -1.93
N MET A 383 24.09 15.69 -1.60
CA MET A 383 24.10 14.41 -0.88
C MET A 383 24.73 13.26 -1.70
N ILE A 384 24.51 13.24 -3.02
CA ILE A 384 25.18 12.29 -3.91
C ILE A 384 26.70 12.56 -3.96
N ALA A 385 27.13 13.82 -3.89
CA ALA A 385 28.55 14.18 -3.82
C ALA A 385 29.23 13.68 -2.52
N VAL A 386 28.51 13.69 -1.39
CA VAL A 386 28.98 13.07 -0.13
C VAL A 386 29.00 11.53 -0.23
N CYS A 387 27.99 10.92 -0.87
CA CYS A 387 27.99 9.47 -1.14
C CYS A 387 29.17 9.06 -2.03
N TRP A 388 29.54 9.90 -2.99
CA TRP A 388 30.67 9.69 -3.88
C TRP A 388 32.00 9.77 -3.14
N LEU A 389 32.23 10.83 -2.36
CA LEU A 389 33.44 10.95 -1.52
C LEU A 389 33.63 9.71 -0.61
N PHE A 390 32.56 9.24 0.04
CA PHE A 390 32.59 8.02 0.86
C PHE A 390 32.97 6.76 0.06
N VAL A 391 32.48 6.62 -1.18
CA VAL A 391 32.79 5.46 -2.02
C VAL A 391 34.24 5.52 -2.52
N GLU A 392 34.68 6.63 -3.11
CA GLU A 392 36.03 6.72 -3.68
C GLU A 392 37.13 6.57 -2.61
N LEU A 393 36.93 7.14 -1.40
CA LEU A 393 37.91 7.02 -0.31
C LEU A 393 38.08 5.59 0.25
N LEU A 394 37.09 4.71 0.05
CA LEU A 394 37.08 3.34 0.61
C LEU A 394 37.21 2.25 -0.46
N GLN A 395 37.00 2.58 -1.73
CA GLN A 395 37.04 1.62 -2.84
C GLN A 395 38.48 1.18 -3.10
N GLY A 396 38.74 -0.13 -2.96
CA GLY A 396 40.08 -0.72 -3.04
C GLY A 396 40.73 -1.01 -1.69
N VAL A 397 40.14 -0.50 -0.59
CA VAL A 397 40.42 -0.96 0.79
C VAL A 397 39.33 -1.93 1.26
N VAL A 398 38.07 -1.61 0.94
CA VAL A 398 36.89 -2.43 1.23
C VAL A 398 35.91 -2.35 0.04
N SER A 399 34.73 -2.97 0.15
CA SER A 399 33.61 -2.84 -0.80
C SER A 399 32.54 -1.87 -0.27
N PRO A 400 32.69 -0.54 -0.45
CA PRO A 400 31.75 0.46 0.04
C PRO A 400 30.44 0.50 -0.74
N LYS A 401 29.35 0.85 -0.04
CA LYS A 401 27.96 0.73 -0.48
C LYS A 401 27.14 1.88 0.13
N ALA A 402 26.53 2.74 -0.71
CA ALA A 402 25.96 4.02 -0.27
C ALA A 402 24.51 4.25 -0.76
N TYR A 403 23.60 4.54 0.19
CA TYR A 403 22.21 4.91 -0.08
C TYR A 403 21.83 6.20 0.67
N VAL A 404 22.12 7.35 0.06
CA VAL A 404 21.82 8.69 0.58
C VAL A 404 22.52 8.93 1.92
N ASP A 405 21.79 8.80 3.02
CA ASP A 405 22.27 9.03 4.38
C ASP A 405 22.54 7.72 5.16
N ASN A 406 22.40 6.56 4.51
CA ASN A 406 22.84 5.25 5.00
C ASN A 406 24.08 4.81 4.21
N LEU A 407 25.19 4.57 4.90
CA LEU A 407 26.50 4.24 4.35
C LEU A 407 26.97 2.90 4.94
N SER A 408 27.67 2.10 4.16
CA SER A 408 28.08 0.75 4.58
C SER A 408 29.28 0.26 3.79
N TRP A 409 29.96 -0.78 4.29
CA TRP A 409 30.94 -1.54 3.51
C TRP A 409 30.98 -3.01 3.96
N SER A 410 31.57 -3.85 3.12
CA SER A 410 31.90 -5.24 3.44
C SER A 410 33.36 -5.54 3.04
N SER A 411 34.00 -6.47 3.74
CA SER A 411 35.34 -6.98 3.48
C SER A 411 35.38 -8.48 3.75
N ASP A 412 36.18 -9.20 2.97
CA ASP A 412 36.56 -10.60 3.17
C ASP A 412 37.70 -10.74 4.19
N ASP A 413 38.65 -9.80 4.21
CA ASP A 413 39.66 -9.68 5.28
C ASP A 413 39.18 -8.74 6.41
N LEU A 414 39.44 -9.13 7.66
CA LEU A 414 39.18 -8.33 8.87
C LEU A 414 40.14 -7.13 9.01
N GLU A 415 41.41 -7.28 8.61
CA GLU A 415 42.45 -6.25 8.78
C GLU A 415 42.13 -4.98 7.98
N ASN A 416 41.46 -5.13 6.81
CA ASN A 416 40.96 -4.03 5.99
C ASN A 416 39.97 -3.10 6.71
N HIS A 417 39.37 -3.51 7.83
CA HIS A 417 38.49 -2.65 8.62
C HIS A 417 39.24 -1.58 9.40
N ALA A 418 40.48 -1.82 9.84
CA ALA A 418 41.27 -0.82 10.55
C ALA A 418 41.53 0.46 9.71
N PRO A 419 42.09 0.39 8.48
CA PRO A 419 42.25 1.57 7.63
C PRO A 419 40.90 2.17 7.20
N ALA A 420 39.88 1.34 6.92
CA ALA A 420 38.54 1.84 6.58
C ALA A 420 37.89 2.64 7.72
N LEU A 421 38.11 2.26 8.99
CA LEU A 421 37.62 3.00 10.17
C LEU A 421 38.40 4.30 10.42
N LEU A 422 39.70 4.35 10.11
CA LEU A 422 40.48 5.59 10.17
C LEU A 422 39.99 6.59 9.10
N ILE A 423 39.84 6.13 7.86
CA ILE A 423 39.26 6.92 6.75
C ILE A 423 37.83 7.39 7.10
N LEU A 424 37.03 6.54 7.75
CA LEU A 424 35.70 6.91 8.22
C LEU A 424 35.75 7.99 9.31
N GLU A 425 36.67 7.93 10.27
CA GLU A 425 36.75 8.92 11.36
C GLU A 425 37.09 10.32 10.81
N ASP A 426 38.01 10.42 9.86
CA ASP A 426 38.31 11.69 9.20
C ASP A 426 37.16 12.18 8.30
N PHE A 427 36.49 11.28 7.57
CA PHE A 427 35.24 11.60 6.86
C PHE A 427 34.11 12.04 7.81
N ARG A 428 34.00 11.43 9.01
CA ARG A 428 32.97 11.74 10.02
C ARG A 428 33.22 13.09 10.68
N ARG A 429 34.48 13.46 10.93
CA ARG A 429 34.89 14.77 11.45
C ARG A 429 34.35 15.93 10.59
N ALA A 430 33.96 15.68 9.34
CA ALA A 430 33.31 16.66 8.47
C ALA A 430 31.75 16.79 8.53
N LEU A 431 30.91 16.02 9.30
CA LEU A 431 29.50 15.74 8.86
C LEU A 431 28.15 15.69 9.72
N SER A 432 27.98 15.61 11.07
CA SER A 432 26.62 15.27 11.67
C SER A 432 26.25 15.75 13.13
N GLY A 433 24.99 15.75 13.68
CA GLY A 433 23.63 15.52 13.11
C GLY A 433 22.36 15.19 14.03
N GLY A 434 21.44 14.23 13.68
CA GLY A 434 20.20 13.71 14.38
C GLY A 434 19.22 12.84 13.48
N LYS A 435 17.99 12.34 13.82
CA LYS A 435 17.07 11.72 12.77
C LYS A 435 15.54 11.59 13.04
N THR A 436 14.72 10.99 12.12
CA THR A 436 13.21 11.09 11.91
C THR A 436 12.63 9.94 11.00
N SER A 437 11.33 9.67 10.66
CA SER A 437 9.94 9.77 11.25
C SER A 437 8.81 9.21 10.28
N ALA A 438 7.50 9.48 10.53
CA ALA A 438 6.31 9.50 9.59
C ALA A 438 5.51 8.21 9.19
N LEU A 439 4.19 8.35 8.78
CA LEU A 439 3.09 7.32 8.92
C LEU A 439 2.02 7.10 7.70
N THR A 440 0.65 6.98 7.81
CA THR A 440 -0.29 5.83 7.30
C THR A 440 -1.56 5.96 6.36
N PHE A 441 -2.15 4.81 5.85
CA PHE A 441 -3.57 4.57 5.37
C PHE A 441 -4.17 3.06 5.36
N SER A 442 -4.67 2.43 4.25
CA SER A 442 -5.77 1.40 4.23
C SER A 442 -5.59 -0.06 3.64
N ARG A 443 -6.00 -1.08 4.43
CA ARG A 443 -6.37 -2.53 4.17
C ARG A 443 -5.92 -3.23 2.85
N ALA A 444 -6.81 -3.75 2.00
CA ALA A 444 -6.45 -4.79 1.01
C ALA A 444 -5.37 -4.37 -0.01
N GLN A 445 -5.43 -3.12 -0.49
CA GLN A 445 -4.37 -2.55 -1.33
C GLN A 445 -3.07 -2.30 -0.53
N ALA A 446 -3.18 -1.98 0.76
CA ALA A 446 -2.02 -1.98 1.65
C ALA A 446 -1.47 -3.41 1.84
N VAL A 447 -2.26 -4.48 1.86
CA VAL A 447 -1.73 -5.86 1.94
C VAL A 447 -0.78 -6.15 0.78
N GLN A 448 -1.26 -6.06 -0.47
CA GLN A 448 -0.45 -6.36 -1.66
C GLN A 448 0.71 -5.38 -1.88
N GLY A 449 0.42 -4.07 -1.86
CA GLY A 449 1.39 -3.03 -2.22
C GLY A 449 2.10 -2.43 -1.01
N GLY A 450 2.10 -3.14 0.13
CA GLY A 450 2.59 -2.56 1.38
C GLY A 450 2.98 -3.55 2.47
N VAL A 451 2.04 -4.33 3.02
CA VAL A 451 2.30 -5.31 4.09
C VAL A 451 3.16 -6.45 3.56
N TRP A 452 2.90 -6.94 2.35
CA TRP A 452 3.78 -7.94 1.71
C TRP A 452 5.18 -7.37 1.43
N PRO A 453 5.36 -6.20 0.76
CA PRO A 453 6.65 -5.52 0.70
C PRO A 453 7.33 -5.21 2.04
N PHE A 454 6.59 -4.95 3.12
CA PHE A 454 7.14 -4.62 4.43
C PHE A 454 7.55 -5.86 5.24
N LEU A 455 6.70 -6.89 5.30
CA LEU A 455 6.95 -8.12 6.04
C LEU A 455 7.93 -9.06 5.34
N PHE A 456 8.05 -8.97 4.01
CA PHE A 456 8.91 -9.85 3.22
C PHE A 456 10.21 -9.18 2.73
N PHE A 457 10.43 -7.90 3.07
CA PHE A 457 11.71 -7.23 2.83
C PHE A 457 12.86 -7.98 3.52
N GLY A 458 13.89 -8.37 2.77
CA GLY A 458 15.02 -9.10 3.30
C GLY A 458 14.74 -10.58 3.56
N THR A 459 13.58 -11.11 3.17
CA THR A 459 13.36 -12.57 3.17
C THR A 459 14.16 -13.28 2.11
N GLU A 460 14.78 -12.56 1.17
CA GLU A 460 15.81 -13.15 0.32
C GLU A 460 16.98 -13.68 1.16
N GLY A 461 17.22 -13.17 2.38
CA GLY A 461 18.17 -13.76 3.33
C GLY A 461 17.68 -15.00 4.09
N ILE A 462 16.36 -15.23 4.19
CA ILE A 462 15.77 -16.21 5.13
C ILE A 462 14.48 -16.86 4.60
N ALA A 463 14.37 -18.18 4.66
CA ALA A 463 13.14 -18.89 4.33
C ALA A 463 12.08 -18.71 5.46
N PRO A 464 10.90 -18.10 5.22
CA PRO A 464 9.86 -18.00 6.25
C PRO A 464 9.11 -19.33 6.39
N SER A 465 8.90 -19.81 7.63
CA SER A 465 8.27 -21.12 7.85
C SER A 465 6.84 -21.22 7.31
N SER A 466 6.40 -22.42 6.94
CA SER A 466 5.03 -22.68 6.46
C SER A 466 3.97 -22.25 7.48
N THR A 467 4.23 -22.45 8.78
CA THR A 467 3.39 -21.98 9.89
C THR A 467 3.28 -20.45 9.93
N THR A 468 4.39 -19.74 9.76
CA THR A 468 4.43 -18.27 9.69
C THR A 468 3.61 -17.77 8.50
N VAL A 469 3.81 -18.35 7.32
CA VAL A 469 3.07 -17.97 6.11
C VAL A 469 1.58 -18.30 6.24
N HIS A 470 1.20 -19.42 6.86
CA HIS A 470 -0.20 -19.75 7.15
C HIS A 470 -0.84 -18.73 8.11
N ALA A 471 -0.14 -18.32 9.16
CA ALA A 471 -0.64 -17.28 10.08
C ALA A 471 -0.88 -15.94 9.36
N LEU A 472 0.04 -15.52 8.49
CA LEU A 472 -0.09 -14.32 7.65
C LEU A 472 -1.23 -14.44 6.63
N ARG A 473 -1.38 -15.60 5.98
CA ARG A 473 -2.50 -15.93 5.07
C ARG A 473 -3.85 -15.83 5.79
N GLY A 474 -3.94 -16.34 7.02
CA GLY A 474 -5.11 -16.21 7.89
C GLY A 474 -5.39 -14.77 8.35
N ALA A 475 -4.35 -13.98 8.62
CA ALA A 475 -4.53 -12.56 8.96
C ALA A 475 -5.03 -11.75 7.75
N ALA A 476 -4.46 -11.96 6.57
CA ALA A 476 -4.88 -11.30 5.33
C ALA A 476 -6.31 -11.67 4.92
N SER A 477 -6.69 -12.96 4.97
CA SER A 477 -8.05 -13.39 4.63
C SER A 477 -9.10 -12.74 5.54
N ARG A 478 -8.85 -12.68 6.86
CA ARG A 478 -9.71 -11.98 7.82
C ARG A 478 -9.75 -10.47 7.59
N ALA A 479 -8.64 -9.84 7.19
CA ALA A 479 -8.57 -8.41 6.90
C ALA A 479 -9.28 -7.99 5.60
N ILE A 480 -9.38 -8.92 4.63
CA ILE A 480 -10.01 -8.70 3.31
C ILE A 480 -11.51 -9.05 3.34
N ILE A 481 -11.88 -10.22 3.87
CA ILE A 481 -13.26 -10.74 3.84
C ILE A 481 -14.05 -10.36 5.10
N GLY A 482 -13.39 -10.43 6.26
CA GLY A 482 -14.00 -10.35 7.59
C GLY A 482 -13.69 -11.59 8.43
N ASN A 483 -13.95 -11.51 9.74
CA ASN A 483 -13.68 -12.60 10.66
C ASN A 483 -14.80 -13.66 10.61
N TYR A 484 -14.52 -14.80 9.97
CA TYR A 484 -15.43 -15.95 9.87
C TYR A 484 -14.65 -17.24 10.19
N HIS A 485 -15.06 -17.98 11.21
CA HIS A 485 -14.27 -19.11 11.75
C HIS A 485 -14.02 -20.25 10.75
N THR A 486 -14.99 -20.56 9.89
CA THR A 486 -14.90 -21.66 8.90
C THR A 486 -14.17 -21.28 7.60
N LEU A 487 -13.80 -20.01 7.41
CA LEU A 487 -13.22 -19.49 6.17
C LEU A 487 -11.90 -20.18 5.82
N SER A 488 -11.77 -20.69 4.59
CA SER A 488 -10.50 -21.20 4.08
C SER A 488 -9.54 -20.04 3.77
N PRO A 489 -8.37 -19.90 4.44
CA PRO A 489 -7.42 -18.85 4.12
C PRO A 489 -6.80 -19.04 2.73
N PHE A 490 -6.56 -20.29 2.32
CA PHE A 490 -6.11 -20.65 0.98
C PHE A 490 -7.15 -20.26 -0.07
N GLY A 491 -8.43 -20.61 0.13
CA GLY A 491 -9.51 -20.18 -0.77
C GLY A 491 -9.63 -18.66 -0.88
N ALA A 492 -9.56 -17.95 0.26
CA ALA A 492 -9.61 -16.49 0.31
C ALA A 492 -8.49 -15.81 -0.49
N MET A 493 -7.24 -16.26 -0.31
CA MET A 493 -6.10 -15.70 -1.03
C MET A 493 -5.94 -16.24 -2.46
N ARG A 494 -6.66 -17.31 -2.82
CA ARG A 494 -6.70 -17.87 -4.17
C ARG A 494 -7.74 -17.20 -5.07
N PHE A 495 -8.94 -16.97 -4.56
CA PHE A 495 -10.10 -16.57 -5.37
C PHE A 495 -10.33 -15.05 -5.45
N LEU A 496 -9.77 -14.26 -4.53
CA LEU A 496 -10.04 -12.83 -4.48
C LEU A 496 -9.01 -11.99 -5.23
N GLN A 497 -9.51 -11.01 -5.99
CA GLN A 497 -8.68 -10.05 -6.68
C GLN A 497 -8.18 -8.96 -5.72
N GLY A 498 -6.92 -8.55 -5.88
CA GLY A 498 -6.35 -7.38 -5.19
C GLY A 498 -5.20 -7.67 -4.22
N ALA A 499 -4.98 -8.93 -3.85
CA ALA A 499 -3.77 -9.37 -3.15
C ALA A 499 -3.39 -10.80 -3.55
N GLN A 500 -2.09 -11.07 -3.66
CA GLN A 500 -1.55 -12.42 -3.83
C GLN A 500 -1.54 -13.16 -2.49
N ASP A 501 -1.63 -14.49 -2.54
CA ASP A 501 -1.21 -15.33 -1.43
C ASP A 501 0.24 -15.02 -1.03
N PRO A 502 0.57 -14.92 0.28
CA PRO A 502 1.92 -14.59 0.71
C PRO A 502 2.99 -15.57 0.21
N GLU A 503 2.67 -16.85 -0.01
CA GLU A 503 3.60 -17.84 -0.56
C GLU A 503 3.95 -17.54 -2.03
N VAL A 504 2.92 -17.24 -2.83
CA VAL A 504 3.08 -16.82 -4.22
C VAL A 504 3.75 -15.46 -4.32
N PHE A 505 3.54 -14.57 -3.34
CA PHE A 505 4.28 -13.31 -3.26
C PHE A 505 5.77 -13.56 -3.03
N LEU A 506 6.16 -14.39 -2.06
CA LEU A 506 7.55 -14.75 -1.78
C LEU A 506 8.27 -15.33 -3.01
N LEU A 507 7.67 -16.34 -3.66
CA LEU A 507 8.17 -16.90 -4.92
C LEU A 507 8.36 -15.83 -6.00
N CYS A 508 7.35 -14.98 -6.21
CA CYS A 508 7.44 -13.91 -7.21
C CYS A 508 8.48 -12.85 -6.85
N HIS A 509 8.67 -12.54 -5.56
CA HIS A 509 9.60 -11.54 -5.06
C HIS A 509 11.05 -12.01 -5.23
N HIS A 510 11.38 -13.21 -4.72
CA HIS A 510 12.73 -13.78 -4.78
C HIS A 510 13.18 -13.99 -6.23
N VAL A 511 12.31 -14.55 -7.08
CA VAL A 511 12.63 -14.74 -8.51
C VAL A 511 12.68 -13.40 -9.25
N SER A 512 11.93 -12.36 -8.85
CA SER A 512 12.11 -11.02 -9.44
C SER A 512 13.45 -10.39 -9.07
N GLN A 513 13.96 -10.64 -7.86
CA GLN A 513 15.26 -10.17 -7.41
C GLN A 513 16.41 -10.91 -8.14
N LEU A 514 16.35 -12.23 -8.27
CA LEU A 514 17.31 -13.00 -9.07
C LEU A 514 17.32 -12.57 -10.56
N ARG A 515 16.14 -12.32 -11.14
CA ARG A 515 16.02 -11.77 -12.51
C ARG A 515 16.60 -10.37 -12.64
N ARG A 516 16.64 -9.61 -11.56
CA ARG A 516 17.24 -8.28 -11.52
C ARG A 516 18.76 -8.36 -11.41
N ALA A 517 19.26 -9.29 -10.60
CA ALA A 517 20.68 -9.64 -10.52
C ALA A 517 21.25 -10.05 -11.90
N LEU A 518 20.50 -10.77 -12.75
CA LEU A 518 20.88 -11.04 -14.16
C LEU A 518 21.13 -9.77 -15.02
N VAL A 519 20.84 -8.57 -14.51
CA VAL A 519 21.13 -7.26 -15.11
C VAL A 519 22.09 -6.42 -14.25
N THR A 520 21.97 -6.49 -12.92
CA THR A 520 22.73 -5.64 -11.98
C THR A 520 24.03 -6.26 -11.48
N SER A 521 24.10 -7.59 -11.33
CA SER A 521 25.33 -8.37 -11.10
C SER A 521 25.20 -9.77 -11.72
N PRO A 522 25.56 -9.95 -13.00
CA PRO A 522 25.39 -11.22 -13.72
C PRO A 522 26.18 -12.39 -13.12
N GLU A 523 27.37 -12.11 -12.57
CA GLU A 523 28.24 -13.09 -11.92
C GLU A 523 27.59 -13.65 -10.65
N THR A 524 27.12 -12.78 -9.76
CA THR A 524 26.34 -13.17 -8.57
C THR A 524 25.10 -13.97 -8.96
N ALA A 525 24.36 -13.54 -10.00
CA ALA A 525 23.18 -14.25 -10.46
C ALA A 525 23.49 -15.65 -11.04
N SER A 526 24.66 -15.81 -11.68
CA SER A 526 25.14 -17.09 -12.19
C SER A 526 25.51 -18.05 -11.05
N ALA A 527 26.28 -17.57 -10.06
CA ALA A 527 26.63 -18.34 -8.87
C ALA A 527 25.38 -18.82 -8.10
N LEU A 528 24.41 -17.92 -7.90
CA LEU A 528 23.12 -18.26 -7.29
C LEU A 528 22.33 -19.29 -8.11
N LEU A 529 22.33 -19.21 -9.45
CA LEU A 529 21.66 -20.20 -10.31
C LEU A 529 22.30 -21.59 -10.24
N CYS A 530 23.63 -21.68 -10.31
CA CYS A 530 24.35 -22.94 -10.13
C CYS A 530 24.00 -23.58 -8.79
N ARG A 531 24.07 -22.80 -7.71
CA ARG A 531 23.75 -23.23 -6.34
C ARG A 531 22.28 -23.64 -6.16
N LEU A 532 21.35 -22.90 -6.75
CA LEU A 532 19.90 -23.25 -6.77
C LEU A 532 19.64 -24.61 -7.41
N SER A 533 20.37 -24.94 -8.48
CA SER A 533 20.29 -26.25 -9.17
C SER A 533 21.09 -27.38 -8.51
N GLY A 534 21.77 -27.10 -7.39
CA GLY A 534 22.56 -28.07 -6.62
C GLY A 534 21.71 -28.92 -5.64
N PRO A 535 22.38 -29.63 -4.70
CA PRO A 535 21.72 -30.41 -3.65
C PRO A 535 20.74 -29.59 -2.80
N LEU A 536 19.74 -30.25 -2.20
CA LEU A 536 18.72 -29.59 -1.40
C LEU A 536 19.25 -29.09 -0.06
N ILE A 537 19.26 -27.77 0.13
CA ILE A 537 19.60 -27.07 1.36
C ILE A 537 18.45 -27.24 2.36
N SER A 538 18.76 -27.78 3.55
CA SER A 538 17.76 -27.91 4.61
C SER A 538 17.32 -26.54 5.13
N HIS A 539 16.07 -26.40 5.61
CA HIS A 539 15.54 -25.15 6.14
C HIS A 539 16.37 -24.57 7.31
N ARG A 540 17.14 -25.39 8.04
CA ARG A 540 18.06 -24.95 9.11
C ARG A 540 19.42 -24.45 8.60
N ALA A 541 19.77 -24.74 7.35
CA ALA A 541 21.03 -24.35 6.70
C ALA A 541 20.85 -23.20 5.68
N VAL A 542 19.68 -22.57 5.64
CA VAL A 542 19.43 -21.39 4.81
C VAL A 542 20.18 -20.19 5.39
N CYS A 543 21.09 -19.62 4.60
CA CYS A 543 21.92 -18.47 4.97
C CYS A 543 21.86 -17.32 3.93
N GLY A 544 20.96 -17.39 2.94
CA GLY A 544 20.85 -16.37 1.90
C GLY A 544 19.99 -16.77 0.68
N PRO A 545 20.06 -16.00 -0.42
CA PRO A 545 19.06 -16.01 -1.51
C PRO A 545 18.95 -17.28 -2.34
N ALA A 546 20.01 -18.05 -2.55
CA ALA A 546 19.90 -19.35 -3.20
C ALA A 546 19.20 -20.35 -2.28
N GLY A 547 19.64 -20.52 -1.03
CA GLY A 547 19.01 -21.42 -0.07
C GLY A 547 17.56 -21.05 0.27
N ALA A 548 17.27 -19.76 0.44
CA ALA A 548 15.93 -19.29 0.74
C ALA A 548 14.97 -19.54 -0.42
N LEU A 549 15.39 -19.23 -1.65
CA LEU A 549 14.61 -19.52 -2.85
C LEU A 549 14.53 -21.02 -3.16
N GLN A 550 15.58 -21.82 -2.92
CA GLN A 550 15.54 -23.27 -3.15
C GLN A 550 14.52 -23.95 -2.23
N VAL A 551 14.49 -23.58 -0.94
CA VAL A 551 13.47 -24.05 0.01
C VAL A 551 12.07 -23.60 -0.40
N LEU A 552 11.90 -22.36 -0.86
CA LEU A 552 10.64 -21.85 -1.42
C LEU A 552 10.19 -22.61 -2.67
N LEU A 553 11.10 -22.97 -3.58
CA LEU A 553 10.77 -23.73 -4.78
C LEU A 553 10.38 -25.16 -4.42
N HIS A 554 11.22 -25.87 -3.65
CA HIS A 554 11.00 -27.26 -3.27
C HIS A 554 9.66 -27.45 -2.53
N ARG A 555 9.32 -26.57 -1.57
CA ARG A 555 8.06 -26.67 -0.80
C ARG A 555 6.79 -26.29 -1.59
N ASN A 556 6.94 -25.89 -2.85
CA ASN A 556 5.87 -25.62 -3.81
C ASN A 556 6.00 -26.50 -5.07
N ASP A 557 6.77 -27.59 -4.98
CA ASP A 557 7.00 -28.58 -6.05
C ASP A 557 7.65 -28.00 -7.33
N TRP A 558 8.40 -26.91 -7.19
CA TRP A 558 9.18 -26.31 -8.27
C TRP A 558 10.62 -26.84 -8.28
N THR A 559 11.12 -27.09 -9.49
CA THR A 559 12.50 -27.45 -9.80
C THR A 559 13.12 -26.41 -10.73
N VAL A 560 14.45 -26.27 -10.67
CA VAL A 560 15.22 -25.31 -11.47
C VAL A 560 16.47 -25.99 -12.03
N GLN A 561 16.76 -25.74 -13.30
CA GLN A 561 17.93 -26.25 -14.00
C GLN A 561 18.98 -25.13 -14.21
N ALA A 562 20.25 -25.50 -14.37
CA ALA A 562 21.37 -24.55 -14.47
C ALA A 562 21.31 -23.62 -15.70
N ASP A 563 20.53 -23.96 -16.74
CA ASP A 563 20.22 -23.09 -17.89
C ASP A 563 19.17 -22.00 -17.57
N GLY A 564 18.70 -21.96 -16.32
CA GLY A 564 17.63 -21.09 -15.86
C GLY A 564 16.21 -21.58 -16.20
N LEU A 565 16.00 -22.85 -16.60
CA LEU A 565 14.66 -23.39 -16.81
C LEU A 565 14.01 -23.82 -15.48
N PHE A 566 12.89 -23.19 -15.14
CA PHE A 566 12.03 -23.54 -14.00
C PHE A 566 10.87 -24.42 -14.47
N ARG A 567 10.54 -25.47 -13.72
CA ARG A 567 9.39 -26.37 -13.95
C ARG A 567 8.65 -26.66 -12.64
N GLY A 568 7.33 -26.73 -12.66
CA GLY A 568 6.51 -27.01 -11.48
C GLY A 568 5.11 -27.56 -11.79
N PRO A 569 4.17 -27.52 -10.82
CA PRO A 569 2.83 -28.11 -10.94
C PRO A 569 2.03 -27.66 -12.17
N LEU A 570 1.09 -28.50 -12.60
CA LEU A 570 0.28 -28.32 -13.82
C LEU A 570 1.12 -28.16 -15.10
N HIS A 571 2.35 -28.68 -15.11
CA HIS A 571 3.35 -28.51 -16.17
C HIS A 571 3.74 -27.04 -16.44
N CYS A 572 3.55 -26.15 -15.46
CA CYS A 572 3.99 -24.77 -15.55
C CYS A 572 5.52 -24.70 -15.70
N GLN A 573 6.01 -23.98 -16.70
CA GLN A 573 7.45 -23.78 -16.90
C GLN A 573 7.79 -22.41 -17.51
N PHE A 574 9.00 -21.92 -17.24
CA PHE A 574 9.56 -20.72 -17.84
C PHE A 574 11.10 -20.73 -17.78
N ASN A 575 11.79 -20.18 -18.78
CA ASN A 575 13.22 -19.91 -18.67
C ASN A 575 13.45 -18.49 -18.13
N LEU A 576 14.33 -18.36 -17.14
CA LEU A 576 14.57 -17.14 -16.38
C LEU A 576 15.14 -16.00 -17.23
N HIS A 577 15.98 -16.33 -18.22
CA HIS A 577 16.69 -15.37 -19.06
C HIS A 577 15.83 -14.79 -20.20
N THR A 578 14.69 -15.42 -20.52
CA THR A 578 13.88 -15.09 -21.71
C THR A 578 12.41 -14.79 -21.41
N ALA A 579 11.85 -15.31 -20.31
CA ALA A 579 10.51 -14.93 -19.87
C ALA A 579 10.47 -13.47 -19.37
N SER A 580 9.32 -12.80 -19.50
CA SER A 580 9.04 -11.53 -18.82
C SER A 580 8.54 -11.77 -17.39
N ALA A 581 8.70 -10.77 -16.50
CA ALA A 581 8.25 -10.87 -15.10
C ALA A 581 6.73 -11.17 -14.98
N LYS A 582 5.93 -10.70 -15.95
CA LYS A 582 4.49 -11.01 -16.05
C LYS A 582 4.22 -12.49 -16.33
N GLN A 583 5.03 -13.14 -17.17
CA GLN A 583 4.91 -14.58 -17.45
C GLN A 583 5.32 -15.40 -16.22
N VAL A 584 6.46 -15.06 -15.59
CA VAL A 584 6.94 -15.70 -14.35
C VAL A 584 5.86 -15.65 -13.24
N ARG A 585 5.32 -14.46 -12.97
CA ARG A 585 4.24 -14.27 -11.99
C ARG A 585 2.98 -15.05 -12.35
N HIS A 586 2.64 -15.14 -13.63
CA HIS A 586 1.49 -15.91 -14.09
C HIS A 586 1.68 -17.42 -13.88
N MET A 587 2.88 -17.96 -14.13
CA MET A 587 3.17 -19.40 -13.93
C MET A 587 3.11 -19.79 -12.45
N PHE A 588 3.72 -19.02 -11.54
CA PHE A 588 3.56 -19.26 -10.09
C PHE A 588 2.10 -19.15 -9.64
N GLN A 589 1.36 -18.14 -10.15
CA GLN A 589 -0.08 -18.02 -9.89
C GLN A 589 -0.90 -19.15 -10.51
N LEU A 590 -0.45 -19.82 -11.57
CA LEU A 590 -1.15 -20.96 -12.14
C LEU A 590 -0.93 -22.21 -11.29
N ALA A 591 0.35 -22.60 -11.08
CA ALA A 591 0.76 -23.77 -10.30
C ALA A 591 0.16 -23.81 -8.88
N TRP A 592 0.07 -22.65 -8.20
CA TRP A 592 -0.59 -22.52 -6.89
C TRP A 592 -2.05 -23.00 -6.85
N GLY A 593 -2.68 -23.21 -8.01
CA GLY A 593 -3.99 -23.87 -8.10
C GLY A 593 -3.98 -25.29 -7.57
N SER A 594 -2.92 -26.06 -7.86
CA SER A 594 -2.79 -27.46 -7.41
C SER A 594 -2.68 -27.49 -5.88
N HIS A 595 -1.68 -26.81 -5.32
CA HIS A 595 -1.46 -26.77 -3.87
C HIS A 595 -2.70 -26.28 -3.07
N VAL A 596 -3.50 -25.36 -3.62
CA VAL A 596 -4.76 -24.94 -2.96
C VAL A 596 -5.82 -26.04 -2.93
N GLN A 597 -5.85 -26.96 -3.90
CA GLN A 597 -6.70 -28.17 -3.85
C GLN A 597 -6.27 -29.06 -2.68
N ASP A 598 -4.96 -29.35 -2.57
CA ASP A 598 -4.40 -30.21 -1.52
C ASP A 598 -4.69 -29.66 -0.11
N GLN A 599 -4.67 -28.34 0.02
CA GLN A 599 -4.95 -27.61 1.26
C GLN A 599 -6.45 -27.38 1.55
N ILE A 600 -7.37 -27.88 0.71
CA ILE A 600 -8.83 -27.85 0.98
C ILE A 600 -9.52 -29.22 0.92
N GLN A 601 -8.91 -30.26 0.34
CA GLN A 601 -9.53 -31.59 0.18
C GLN A 601 -10.00 -32.23 1.50
N HIS A 602 -9.33 -31.93 2.62
CA HIS A 602 -9.69 -32.42 3.96
C HIS A 602 -11.01 -31.85 4.51
N ARG A 603 -11.61 -30.87 3.84
CA ARG A 603 -12.82 -30.18 4.30
C ARG A 603 -14.07 -30.91 3.79
N ASN A 604 -15.14 -30.82 4.58
CA ASN A 604 -16.44 -31.43 4.26
C ASN A 604 -16.88 -31.07 2.82
N GLY A 605 -17.23 -32.09 2.04
CA GLY A 605 -17.66 -31.99 0.64
C GLY A 605 -16.57 -31.68 -0.39
N LEU A 606 -15.28 -31.63 -0.02
CA LEU A 606 -14.18 -31.26 -0.93
C LEU A 606 -13.16 -32.38 -1.23
N SER A 607 -13.31 -33.59 -0.68
CA SER A 607 -12.34 -34.70 -0.86
C SER A 607 -12.13 -35.13 -2.31
N ALA A 608 -13.14 -34.98 -3.16
CA ALA A 608 -13.07 -35.21 -4.61
C ALA A 608 -13.23 -33.90 -5.43
N ALA A 609 -12.98 -32.73 -4.83
CA ALA A 609 -13.09 -31.46 -5.53
C ALA A 609 -11.87 -31.23 -6.45
N PRO A 610 -12.07 -30.78 -7.71
CA PRO A 610 -10.99 -30.63 -8.70
C PRO A 610 -10.13 -29.37 -8.45
N VAL A 611 -9.00 -29.28 -9.15
CA VAL A 611 -8.11 -28.11 -9.16
C VAL A 611 -8.90 -26.81 -9.45
N PRO A 612 -8.81 -25.76 -8.62
CA PRO A 612 -9.53 -24.50 -8.84
C PRO A 612 -8.93 -23.61 -9.94
N HIS A 613 -9.72 -23.35 -11.00
CA HIS A 613 -9.43 -22.34 -12.03
C HIS A 613 -9.74 -20.93 -11.50
N ALA A 614 -8.83 -20.42 -10.68
CA ALA A 614 -9.02 -19.18 -9.95
C ALA A 614 -9.26 -17.95 -10.84
N HIS A 615 -8.64 -17.86 -12.02
CA HIS A 615 -8.84 -16.70 -12.90
C HIS A 615 -10.27 -16.62 -13.45
N LEU A 616 -10.82 -17.72 -13.97
CA LEU A 616 -12.22 -17.74 -14.44
C LEU A 616 -13.20 -17.57 -13.27
N SER A 617 -12.92 -18.21 -12.14
CA SER A 617 -13.75 -18.09 -10.93
C SER A 617 -13.80 -16.65 -10.39
N ALA A 618 -12.65 -15.97 -10.32
CA ALA A 618 -12.54 -14.57 -9.93
C ALA A 618 -13.13 -13.60 -10.98
N SER A 619 -13.12 -13.98 -12.27
CA SER A 619 -13.76 -13.23 -13.35
C SER A 619 -15.30 -13.32 -13.27
N VAL A 620 -15.84 -14.49 -12.96
CA VAL A 620 -17.28 -14.66 -12.68
C VAL A 620 -17.70 -13.84 -11.47
N LEU A 621 -16.96 -13.91 -10.35
CA LEU A 621 -17.22 -13.09 -9.16
C LEU A 621 -17.16 -11.58 -9.47
N GLY A 622 -16.16 -11.14 -10.25
CA GLY A 622 -15.98 -9.75 -10.64
C GLY A 622 -17.12 -9.14 -11.48
N GLY A 623 -18.00 -9.97 -12.05
CA GLY A 623 -19.21 -9.52 -12.77
C GLY A 623 -20.37 -9.05 -11.87
N PHE A 624 -20.29 -9.27 -10.56
CA PHE A 624 -21.33 -8.91 -9.59
C PHE A 624 -21.05 -7.55 -8.91
N ARG A 625 -22.06 -6.95 -8.26
CA ARG A 625 -21.96 -5.67 -7.53
C ARG A 625 -21.08 -5.82 -6.28
N PRO A 626 -20.43 -4.76 -5.74
CA PRO A 626 -19.48 -4.91 -4.63
C PRO A 626 -20.04 -5.56 -3.35
N TRP A 627 -21.33 -5.39 -3.04
CA TRP A 627 -21.97 -6.07 -1.90
C TRP A 627 -22.29 -7.55 -2.21
N GLU A 628 -22.69 -7.85 -3.44
CA GLU A 628 -22.91 -9.22 -3.95
C GLU A 628 -21.57 -9.98 -3.92
N GLN A 629 -20.48 -9.35 -4.37
CA GLN A 629 -19.11 -9.88 -4.27
C GLN A 629 -18.73 -10.22 -2.82
N LYS A 630 -19.09 -9.37 -1.84
CA LYS A 630 -18.82 -9.63 -0.42
C LYS A 630 -19.64 -10.81 0.14
N PHE A 631 -20.87 -11.00 -0.35
CA PHE A 631 -21.69 -12.17 0.01
C PHE A 631 -21.17 -13.46 -0.65
N LEU A 632 -20.93 -13.42 -1.96
CA LEU A 632 -20.47 -14.55 -2.75
C LEU A 632 -19.06 -15.01 -2.38
N SER A 633 -18.13 -14.09 -2.10
CA SER A 633 -16.77 -14.43 -1.65
C SER A 633 -16.77 -15.25 -0.35
N ARG A 634 -17.66 -14.97 0.60
CA ARG A 634 -17.85 -15.80 1.81
C ARG A 634 -18.24 -17.23 1.44
N SER A 635 -19.18 -17.40 0.51
CA SER A 635 -19.66 -18.71 0.04
C SER A 635 -18.60 -19.47 -0.75
N MET A 636 -17.88 -18.76 -1.62
CA MET A 636 -16.78 -19.24 -2.47
C MET A 636 -15.57 -19.73 -1.65
N CYS A 637 -15.24 -19.02 -0.57
CA CYS A 637 -14.10 -19.33 0.30
C CYS A 637 -14.47 -20.22 1.51
N GLY A 638 -15.65 -20.85 1.48
CA GLY A 638 -16.07 -21.80 2.51
C GLY A 638 -16.41 -21.20 3.88
N GLY A 639 -16.55 -19.88 4.00
CA GLY A 639 -16.84 -19.16 5.25
C GLY A 639 -18.30 -19.20 5.72
N PHE A 640 -19.11 -20.09 5.17
CA PHE A 640 -20.44 -20.42 5.69
C PHE A 640 -20.30 -21.30 6.94
N MET A 641 -21.27 -21.25 7.84
CA MET A 641 -21.32 -22.11 9.02
C MET A 641 -22.79 -22.44 9.29
N SER A 642 -23.11 -23.73 9.21
CA SER A 642 -24.46 -24.27 9.35
C SER A 642 -24.86 -24.47 10.83
N GLY A 643 -26.03 -25.03 11.10
CA GLY A 643 -26.46 -25.41 12.46
C GLY A 643 -25.77 -26.69 12.90
N ALA A 644 -25.76 -27.71 12.04
CA ALA A 644 -25.04 -28.96 12.31
C ALA A 644 -23.56 -28.71 12.64
N GLU A 645 -22.87 -27.86 11.87
CA GLU A 645 -21.47 -27.45 12.11
C GLU A 645 -21.26 -26.53 13.33
N ARG A 646 -22.33 -26.10 14.02
CA ARG A 646 -22.26 -25.38 15.31
C ARG A 646 -22.51 -26.32 16.50
N ASN A 647 -23.51 -27.19 16.40
CA ASN A 647 -23.87 -28.13 17.47
C ASN A 647 -22.68 -29.03 17.86
N THR A 648 -21.82 -29.40 16.89
CA THR A 648 -20.57 -30.14 17.12
C THR A 648 -19.56 -29.47 18.07
N TRP A 649 -19.71 -28.17 18.39
CA TRP A 649 -18.80 -27.44 19.28
C TRP A 649 -19.50 -26.55 20.32
N SER A 650 -20.83 -26.40 20.26
CA SER A 650 -21.61 -25.52 21.15
C SER A 650 -22.95 -26.18 21.48
N ARG A 651 -23.04 -26.68 22.72
CA ARG A 651 -24.19 -27.45 23.24
C ARG A 651 -25.51 -26.66 23.25
N ASP A 652 -25.43 -25.34 23.32
CA ASP A 652 -26.58 -24.43 23.31
C ASP A 652 -27.09 -24.10 21.90
N SER A 653 -26.47 -24.69 20.85
CA SER A 653 -26.75 -24.36 19.46
C SER A 653 -27.44 -25.51 18.73
N THR A 654 -28.69 -25.28 18.34
CA THR A 654 -29.45 -26.26 17.56
C THR A 654 -28.82 -26.52 16.19
N ASP A 655 -28.81 -27.79 15.81
CA ASP A 655 -28.53 -28.29 14.47
C ASP A 655 -29.69 -28.10 13.49
N LEU A 656 -30.88 -27.69 13.95
CA LEU A 656 -32.08 -27.54 13.13
C LEU A 656 -32.15 -26.19 12.40
N CYS A 657 -32.76 -26.21 11.22
CA CYS A 657 -32.87 -25.09 10.31
C CYS A 657 -33.86 -24.06 10.84
N PRO A 658 -33.46 -22.79 11.04
CA PRO A 658 -34.32 -21.77 11.65
C PRO A 658 -35.50 -21.34 10.77
N LEU A 659 -35.65 -21.91 9.57
CA LEU A 659 -36.74 -21.63 8.63
C LEU A 659 -37.74 -22.79 8.44
N CYS A 660 -37.37 -24.03 8.81
CA CYS A 660 -38.20 -25.22 8.52
C CYS A 660 -37.96 -26.42 9.46
N ARG A 661 -37.04 -26.31 10.43
CA ARG A 661 -36.74 -27.30 11.48
C ARG A 661 -36.18 -28.67 11.03
N GLU A 662 -35.94 -28.89 9.74
CA GLU A 662 -35.03 -29.97 9.26
C GLU A 662 -33.56 -29.72 9.67
N LEU A 663 -32.68 -30.71 9.52
CA LEU A 663 -31.23 -30.59 9.78
C LEU A 663 -30.58 -29.46 8.94
N ASP A 664 -30.06 -28.43 9.61
CA ASP A 664 -29.40 -27.27 9.01
C ASP A 664 -28.01 -27.64 8.49
N THR A 665 -27.96 -28.12 7.25
CA THR A 665 -26.74 -28.23 6.44
C THR A 665 -26.76 -27.21 5.30
N ARG A 666 -25.59 -26.86 4.76
CA ARG A 666 -25.51 -25.96 3.59
C ARG A 666 -26.20 -26.55 2.36
N SER A 667 -26.09 -27.87 2.15
CA SER A 667 -26.78 -28.59 1.09
C SER A 667 -28.30 -28.61 1.28
N HIS A 668 -28.81 -28.77 2.50
CA HIS A 668 -30.24 -28.60 2.79
C HIS A 668 -30.71 -27.19 2.37
N ARG A 669 -30.01 -26.11 2.75
CA ARG A 669 -30.43 -24.74 2.40
C ARG A 669 -30.43 -24.45 0.89
N ILE A 670 -29.47 -25.00 0.15
CA ILE A 670 -29.35 -24.76 -1.30
C ILE A 670 -30.35 -25.63 -2.10
N PHE A 671 -30.52 -26.90 -1.75
CA PHE A 671 -31.20 -27.88 -2.61
C PHE A 671 -32.56 -28.38 -2.10
N ARG A 672 -32.90 -28.20 -0.81
CA ARG A 672 -34.07 -28.89 -0.20
C ARG A 672 -35.00 -27.99 0.61
N CYS A 673 -34.49 -27.00 1.33
CA CYS A 673 -35.24 -26.19 2.29
C CYS A 673 -36.61 -25.70 1.76
N PRO A 674 -37.75 -26.19 2.29
CA PRO A 674 -39.09 -25.84 1.80
C PRO A 674 -39.36 -24.33 1.91
N ALA A 675 -38.86 -23.69 2.97
CA ALA A 675 -39.04 -22.26 3.20
C ALA A 675 -38.36 -21.35 2.15
N LEU A 676 -37.48 -21.89 1.31
CA LEU A 676 -36.82 -21.17 0.20
C LEU A 676 -37.36 -21.55 -1.19
N GLN A 677 -38.36 -22.45 -1.27
CA GLN A 677 -38.86 -23.01 -2.54
C GLN A 677 -39.28 -21.95 -3.57
N GLU A 678 -39.91 -20.87 -3.12
CA GLU A 678 -40.36 -19.72 -3.92
C GLU A 678 -39.23 -19.07 -4.76
N LYS A 679 -38.00 -19.07 -4.25
CA LYS A 679 -36.81 -18.53 -4.95
C LYS A 679 -35.86 -19.62 -5.43
N ARG A 680 -36.09 -20.88 -5.06
CA ARG A 680 -35.37 -22.07 -5.56
C ARG A 680 -35.96 -22.58 -6.88
N GLY A 681 -37.28 -22.60 -7.01
CA GLY A 681 -38.01 -23.13 -8.18
C GLY A 681 -37.52 -22.63 -9.54
N PRO A 682 -37.34 -21.29 -9.76
CA PRO A 682 -36.82 -20.74 -11.02
C PRO A 682 -35.38 -21.16 -11.38
N HIS A 683 -34.68 -21.83 -10.46
CA HIS A 683 -33.30 -22.29 -10.60
C HIS A 683 -33.18 -23.83 -10.46
N GLN A 684 -34.28 -24.58 -10.44
CA GLN A 684 -34.29 -25.99 -10.04
C GLN A 684 -33.42 -26.89 -10.94
N GLU A 685 -33.60 -26.85 -12.26
CA GLU A 685 -32.81 -27.63 -13.23
C GLU A 685 -31.29 -27.38 -13.11
N LEU A 686 -30.91 -26.11 -12.91
CA LEU A 686 -29.55 -25.66 -12.65
C LEU A 686 -29.00 -26.26 -11.35
N LEU A 687 -29.81 -26.26 -10.29
CA LEU A 687 -29.43 -26.76 -8.97
C LEU A 687 -29.28 -28.28 -8.97
N ASP A 688 -30.16 -29.01 -9.66
CA ASP A 688 -30.05 -30.46 -9.82
C ASP A 688 -28.81 -30.83 -10.66
N THR A 689 -28.54 -30.10 -11.75
CA THR A 689 -27.31 -30.23 -12.54
C THR A 689 -26.06 -30.01 -11.68
N VAL A 690 -26.04 -28.96 -10.85
CA VAL A 690 -24.93 -28.67 -9.94
C VAL A 690 -24.80 -29.71 -8.83
N GLN A 691 -25.90 -30.24 -8.28
CA GLN A 691 -25.87 -31.28 -7.26
C GLN A 691 -25.30 -32.60 -7.82
N GLN A 692 -25.63 -32.95 -9.06
CA GLN A 692 -25.15 -34.16 -9.72
C GLN A 692 -23.70 -34.06 -10.19
N GLN A 693 -23.33 -32.95 -10.87
CA GLN A 693 -22.02 -32.83 -11.56
C GLN A 693 -20.96 -32.10 -10.73
N PHE A 694 -21.36 -31.18 -9.85
CA PHE A 694 -20.46 -30.30 -9.11
C PHE A 694 -20.80 -30.22 -7.61
N PRO A 695 -20.95 -31.34 -6.87
CA PRO A 695 -21.40 -31.34 -5.47
C PRO A 695 -20.53 -30.48 -4.54
N HIS A 696 -19.23 -30.34 -4.85
CA HIS A 696 -18.30 -29.46 -4.13
C HIS A 696 -18.74 -27.97 -4.13
N TRP A 697 -19.55 -27.52 -5.09
CA TRP A 697 -20.12 -26.16 -5.16
C TRP A 697 -21.08 -25.85 -4.01
N ALA A 698 -21.65 -26.87 -3.37
CA ALA A 698 -22.38 -26.68 -2.13
C ALA A 698 -21.50 -26.06 -1.04
N HIS A 699 -20.20 -26.36 -1.02
CA HIS A 699 -19.24 -25.93 0.02
C HIS A 699 -18.30 -24.82 -0.46
N MET A 700 -17.66 -24.96 -1.62
CA MET A 700 -16.77 -23.97 -2.23
C MET A 700 -16.99 -23.97 -3.77
N PRO A 701 -17.89 -23.11 -4.29
CA PRO A 701 -18.20 -23.03 -5.72
C PRO A 701 -17.14 -22.26 -6.52
N TYR A 702 -16.54 -22.93 -7.51
CA TYR A 702 -15.52 -22.38 -8.41
C TYR A 702 -15.49 -23.11 -9.76
N VAL A 703 -14.95 -22.47 -10.80
CA VAL A 703 -14.69 -23.11 -12.10
C VAL A 703 -13.51 -24.08 -11.93
N SER A 704 -13.67 -25.31 -12.39
CA SER A 704 -12.63 -26.35 -12.38
C SER A 704 -11.57 -26.07 -13.45
N TRP A 705 -10.34 -26.53 -13.23
CA TRP A 705 -9.32 -26.57 -14.27
C TRP A 705 -9.52 -27.84 -15.15
N PRO A 706 -9.68 -27.71 -16.49
CA PRO A 706 -9.80 -28.87 -17.38
C PRO A 706 -8.51 -29.71 -17.39
N PHE A 707 -8.64 -31.03 -17.41
CA PHE A 707 -7.49 -31.93 -17.58
C PHE A 707 -6.83 -31.71 -18.96
N GLU A 708 -7.66 -31.52 -19.97
CA GLU A 708 -7.33 -31.22 -21.35
C GLU A 708 -6.46 -29.96 -21.46
N ALA A 709 -6.64 -28.97 -20.58
CA ALA A 709 -5.83 -27.76 -20.56
C ALA A 709 -4.38 -28.02 -20.10
N SER A 710 -4.15 -28.99 -19.21
CA SER A 710 -2.81 -29.43 -18.80
C SER A 710 -2.12 -30.20 -19.94
N VAL A 711 -2.86 -31.09 -20.62
CA VAL A 711 -2.36 -31.84 -21.79
C VAL A 711 -2.05 -30.89 -22.95
N LEU A 712 -2.90 -29.90 -23.20
CA LEU A 712 -2.67 -28.87 -24.21
C LEU A 712 -1.38 -28.08 -23.94
N GLN A 713 -1.11 -27.72 -22.68
CA GLN A 713 0.13 -27.02 -22.32
C GLN A 713 1.39 -27.86 -22.60
N LEU A 714 1.35 -29.18 -22.43
CA LEU A 714 2.46 -30.07 -22.81
C LEU A 714 2.72 -30.05 -24.32
N PHE A 715 1.68 -30.12 -25.16
CA PHE A 715 1.84 -30.02 -26.62
C PHE A 715 2.35 -28.65 -27.05
N LEU A 716 1.75 -27.56 -26.54
CA LEU A 716 2.13 -26.19 -26.89
C LEU A 716 3.56 -25.83 -26.44
N ALA A 717 4.07 -26.48 -25.39
CA ALA A 717 5.45 -26.37 -24.92
C ALA A 717 6.48 -27.09 -25.80
N LYS A 718 6.05 -27.94 -26.76
CA LYS A 718 6.91 -28.67 -27.69
C LYS A 718 6.88 -28.12 -29.12
N LEU A 719 6.06 -27.11 -29.39
CA LEU A 719 5.99 -26.45 -30.68
C LEU A 719 7.27 -25.65 -30.99
N CYS A 720 7.72 -25.75 -32.23
CA CYS A 720 8.79 -24.95 -32.84
C CYS A 720 8.25 -24.17 -34.04
N LEU A 721 9.06 -23.29 -34.62
CA LEU A 721 8.80 -22.77 -35.97
C LEU A 721 9.09 -23.89 -37.01
N PRO A 722 8.37 -23.96 -38.14
CA PRO A 722 8.64 -24.90 -39.20
C PRO A 722 9.92 -24.50 -39.97
N GLU A 723 10.43 -25.42 -40.77
CA GLU A 723 11.56 -25.17 -41.67
C GLU A 723 11.28 -24.01 -42.64
N LEU A 724 12.34 -23.42 -43.18
CA LEU A 724 12.24 -22.30 -44.12
C LEU A 724 11.86 -22.80 -45.51
N ALA A 725 10.99 -22.08 -46.20
CA ALA A 725 10.73 -22.35 -47.62
C ALA A 725 11.98 -22.07 -48.48
N ALA A 726 12.00 -22.61 -49.69
CA ALA A 726 13.09 -22.41 -50.65
C ALA A 726 13.38 -20.90 -50.88
N PRO A 727 14.65 -20.50 -51.07
CA PRO A 727 15.03 -19.11 -51.27
C PRO A 727 14.54 -18.58 -52.62
N CYS A 728 14.06 -17.33 -52.64
CA CYS A 728 13.61 -16.67 -53.86
C CYS A 728 14.77 -15.93 -54.57
N THR A 729 14.75 -15.92 -55.90
CA THR A 729 15.73 -15.22 -56.76
C THR A 729 15.41 -13.75 -57.03
N ASP A 730 14.22 -13.27 -56.65
CA ASP A 730 13.77 -11.90 -56.95
C ASP A 730 14.59 -10.85 -56.20
N ARG A 731 14.79 -9.68 -56.82
CA ARG A 731 15.52 -8.55 -56.21
C ARG A 731 14.68 -7.73 -55.22
N LYS A 732 13.36 -7.79 -55.31
CA LYS A 732 12.41 -7.08 -54.45
C LYS A 732 11.19 -7.95 -54.19
N LEU A 733 10.77 -8.04 -52.93
CA LEU A 733 9.59 -8.80 -52.52
C LEU A 733 8.71 -8.02 -51.56
N VAL A 734 7.41 -8.32 -51.60
CA VAL A 734 6.42 -7.85 -50.63
C VAL A 734 5.79 -9.07 -49.97
N LEU A 735 5.88 -9.12 -48.65
CA LEU A 735 5.28 -10.14 -47.80
C LEU A 735 4.20 -9.51 -46.91
N PHE A 736 3.23 -10.31 -46.51
CA PHE A 736 2.17 -9.98 -45.57
C PHE A 736 2.16 -11.02 -44.45
N THR A 737 1.95 -10.60 -43.20
CA THR A 737 1.83 -11.49 -42.04
C THR A 737 0.56 -11.21 -41.26
N ASP A 738 -0.04 -12.28 -40.74
CA ASP A 738 -1.18 -12.23 -39.84
C ASP A 738 -1.13 -13.44 -38.88
N ALA A 739 -1.95 -13.41 -37.84
CA ALA A 739 -2.09 -14.50 -36.88
C ALA A 739 -3.52 -14.68 -36.37
N SER A 740 -4.04 -15.89 -36.56
CA SER A 740 -5.37 -16.28 -36.13
C SER A 740 -5.34 -17.09 -34.83
N ALA A 741 -6.52 -17.32 -34.25
CA ALA A 741 -6.68 -17.97 -32.97
C ALA A 741 -7.99 -18.74 -32.87
N ILE A 742 -7.94 -20.01 -32.44
CA ILE A 742 -9.12 -20.70 -31.93
C ILE A 742 -9.34 -20.32 -30.46
N HIS A 743 -10.61 -20.31 -30.02
CA HIS A 743 -11.00 -20.07 -28.62
C HIS A 743 -10.45 -18.76 -28.01
N THR A 744 -10.40 -17.67 -28.79
CA THR A 744 -9.80 -16.38 -28.43
C THR A 744 -10.23 -15.85 -27.05
N ALA A 745 -11.50 -16.06 -26.67
CA ALA A 745 -12.09 -15.66 -25.40
C ALA A 745 -11.74 -16.56 -24.19
N CYS A 746 -11.12 -17.73 -24.40
CA CYS A 746 -10.69 -18.66 -23.35
C CYS A 746 -9.16 -18.83 -23.37
N PRO A 747 -8.38 -18.02 -22.62
CA PRO A 747 -6.92 -18.08 -22.62
C PRO A 747 -6.31 -19.44 -22.25
N THR A 748 -7.08 -20.29 -21.57
CA THR A 748 -6.69 -21.65 -21.14
C THR A 748 -6.78 -22.69 -22.26
N ALA A 749 -7.59 -22.43 -23.29
CA ALA A 749 -7.84 -23.33 -24.41
C ALA A 749 -7.50 -22.72 -25.79
N ARG A 750 -6.98 -21.49 -25.80
CA ARG A 750 -6.58 -20.78 -27.02
C ARG A 750 -5.31 -21.39 -27.60
N VAL A 751 -5.38 -21.73 -28.90
CA VAL A 751 -4.22 -22.03 -29.74
C VAL A 751 -4.15 -20.95 -30.83
N THR A 752 -2.95 -20.45 -31.12
CA THR A 752 -2.70 -19.42 -32.13
C THR A 752 -1.83 -19.96 -33.25
N ALA A 753 -2.21 -19.68 -34.50
CA ALA A 753 -1.44 -19.98 -35.69
C ALA A 753 -1.09 -18.66 -36.41
N TRP A 754 -0.10 -18.72 -37.30
CA TRP A 754 0.40 -17.57 -38.04
C TRP A 754 0.72 -17.95 -39.48
N ALA A 755 0.73 -16.97 -40.37
CA ALA A 755 1.09 -17.15 -41.78
C ALA A 755 1.98 -16.00 -42.30
N VAL A 756 2.76 -16.32 -43.32
CA VAL A 756 3.58 -15.42 -44.13
C VAL A 756 3.22 -15.66 -45.59
N VAL A 757 2.72 -14.61 -46.26
CA VAL A 757 2.19 -14.67 -47.63
C VAL A 757 2.98 -13.72 -48.52
N GLN A 758 3.45 -14.21 -49.66
CA GLN A 758 4.09 -13.39 -50.70
C GLN A 758 3.03 -12.79 -51.62
N GLY A 759 3.04 -11.47 -51.79
CA GLY A 759 2.29 -10.82 -52.87
C GLY A 759 3.17 -10.70 -54.11
N LYS A 760 2.71 -11.25 -55.24
CA LYS A 760 3.36 -11.02 -56.53
C LYS A 760 3.03 -9.59 -56.97
N LEU A 761 4.03 -8.73 -57.07
CA LEU A 761 3.82 -7.31 -57.36
C LEU A 761 3.22 -7.15 -58.78
N PRO A 762 2.02 -6.56 -58.94
CA PRO A 762 1.40 -6.41 -60.25
C PRO A 762 2.10 -5.32 -61.08
N PRO A 763 2.06 -5.40 -62.42
CA PRO A 763 2.76 -4.45 -63.31
C PRO A 763 2.14 -3.04 -63.30
N SER A 764 0.89 -2.92 -62.86
CA SER A 764 0.16 -1.68 -62.60
C SER A 764 -0.65 -1.81 -61.31
N ALA A 765 -1.14 -0.70 -60.77
CA ALA A 765 -2.01 -0.74 -59.60
C ALA A 765 -3.38 -1.32 -60.00
N PRO A 766 -3.87 -2.41 -59.37
CA PRO A 766 -5.13 -3.04 -59.75
C PRO A 766 -6.34 -2.28 -59.19
N ASP A 767 -7.44 -2.30 -59.93
CA ASP A 767 -8.77 -1.89 -59.48
C ASP A 767 -9.50 -3.16 -59.03
N LEU A 768 -9.65 -3.36 -57.72
CA LEU A 768 -10.10 -4.61 -57.12
C LEU A 768 -11.57 -4.51 -56.70
N THR A 769 -12.39 -5.39 -57.27
CA THR A 769 -13.80 -5.54 -56.91
C THR A 769 -13.97 -6.34 -55.61
N ALA A 770 -15.21 -6.44 -55.12
CA ALA A 770 -15.51 -7.28 -53.97
C ALA A 770 -15.26 -8.79 -54.24
N ASP A 771 -15.36 -9.24 -55.49
CA ASP A 771 -15.14 -10.63 -55.88
C ASP A 771 -13.65 -10.98 -56.02
N ASP A 772 -12.79 -9.99 -56.31
CA ASP A 772 -11.33 -10.14 -56.29
C ASP A 772 -10.76 -10.32 -54.87
N LEU A 773 -11.50 -9.84 -53.85
CA LEU A 773 -11.21 -10.07 -52.44
C LEU A 773 -11.71 -11.43 -51.94
N SER A 774 -12.34 -12.25 -52.79
CA SER A 774 -12.77 -13.59 -52.39
C SER A 774 -11.58 -14.54 -52.20
N HIS A 775 -11.73 -15.51 -51.30
CA HIS A 775 -10.64 -16.44 -50.94
C HIS A 775 -10.09 -17.24 -52.14
N ALA A 776 -10.90 -17.49 -53.17
CA ALA A 776 -10.45 -18.15 -54.40
C ALA A 776 -9.63 -17.20 -55.29
N SER A 777 -10.06 -15.95 -55.45
CA SER A 777 -9.38 -14.93 -56.25
C SER A 777 -8.01 -14.53 -55.68
N LEU A 778 -7.91 -14.40 -54.34
CA LEU A 778 -6.67 -14.03 -53.66
C LEU A 778 -5.51 -14.99 -53.96
N LEU A 779 -5.78 -16.29 -54.11
CA LEU A 779 -4.77 -17.32 -54.40
C LEU A 779 -4.10 -17.17 -55.78
N ALA A 780 -4.66 -16.37 -56.70
CA ALA A 780 -4.03 -16.08 -58.00
C ALA A 780 -2.93 -15.01 -57.91
N GLY A 781 -2.96 -14.13 -56.91
CA GLY A 781 -1.99 -13.04 -56.71
C GLY A 781 -1.08 -13.21 -55.49
N PHE A 782 -1.48 -14.04 -54.52
CA PHE A 782 -0.84 -14.18 -53.22
C PHE A 782 -0.56 -15.65 -52.88
N SER A 783 0.70 -16.00 -52.63
CA SER A 783 1.15 -17.37 -52.32
C SER A 783 1.64 -17.50 -50.88
N VAL A 784 1.13 -18.48 -50.13
CA VAL A 784 1.59 -18.78 -48.77
C VAL A 784 3.02 -19.33 -48.82
N LEU A 785 3.98 -18.61 -48.22
CA LEU A 785 5.38 -19.07 -48.10
C LEU A 785 5.59 -19.97 -46.89
N GLY A 786 4.94 -19.65 -45.78
CA GLY A 786 5.09 -20.39 -44.53
C GLY A 786 3.90 -20.14 -43.62
N GLN A 787 3.46 -21.18 -42.93
CA GLN A 787 2.43 -21.11 -41.91
C GLN A 787 2.73 -22.11 -40.79
N GLY A 788 2.27 -21.84 -39.57
CA GLY A 788 2.54 -22.74 -38.46
C GLY A 788 1.82 -22.42 -37.17
N CYS A 789 1.98 -23.33 -36.21
CA CYS A 789 1.55 -23.11 -34.83
C CYS A 789 2.48 -22.10 -34.14
N THR A 790 2.00 -21.41 -33.11
CA THR A 790 2.85 -20.49 -32.33
C THR A 790 3.65 -21.29 -31.28
N PRO A 791 4.99 -21.21 -31.23
CA PRO A 791 5.77 -21.88 -30.19
C PRO A 791 5.60 -21.18 -28.83
N GLY A 792 5.16 -21.87 -27.78
CA GLY A 792 5.07 -21.31 -26.42
C GLY A 792 3.76 -20.54 -26.11
N PRO A 793 3.78 -19.34 -25.48
CA PRO A 793 2.56 -18.67 -24.99
C PRO A 793 1.56 -18.17 -26.07
N GLN A 794 0.43 -18.86 -26.19
CA GLN A 794 -0.59 -18.63 -27.24
C GLN A 794 -1.27 -17.26 -27.14
N THR A 795 -0.77 -16.29 -27.90
CA THR A 795 -1.29 -14.92 -28.00
C THR A 795 -1.03 -14.37 -29.40
N VAL A 796 -2.00 -13.65 -29.98
CA VAL A 796 -1.89 -13.07 -31.35
C VAL A 796 -0.63 -12.20 -31.51
N PRO A 797 -0.24 -11.31 -30.58
CA PRO A 797 1.03 -10.58 -30.67
C PRO A 797 2.31 -11.40 -30.58
N ARG A 798 2.24 -12.69 -30.22
CA ARG A 798 3.37 -13.62 -30.30
C ARG A 798 3.41 -14.33 -31.64
N ALA A 799 2.24 -14.74 -32.12
CA ALA A 799 2.05 -15.42 -33.39
C ALA A 799 2.46 -14.50 -34.58
N GLU A 800 2.05 -13.24 -34.56
CA GLU A 800 2.52 -12.22 -35.52
C GLU A 800 4.04 -11.97 -35.41
N LEU A 801 4.60 -11.93 -34.20
CA LEU A 801 6.06 -11.82 -34.05
C LEU A 801 6.80 -13.07 -34.55
N ALA A 802 6.19 -14.26 -34.45
CA ALA A 802 6.72 -15.50 -35.01
C ALA A 802 6.71 -15.47 -36.55
N ALA A 803 5.66 -14.94 -37.17
CA ALA A 803 5.63 -14.70 -38.62
C ALA A 803 6.70 -13.70 -39.07
N LEU A 804 6.84 -12.56 -38.38
CA LEU A 804 7.91 -11.58 -38.67
C LEU A 804 9.31 -12.19 -38.53
N VAL A 805 9.54 -13.03 -37.51
CA VAL A 805 10.81 -13.75 -37.32
C VAL A 805 11.05 -14.77 -38.43
N TRP A 806 10.07 -15.61 -38.76
CA TRP A 806 10.21 -16.62 -39.81
C TRP A 806 10.43 -15.96 -41.19
N ALA A 807 9.66 -14.91 -41.51
CA ALA A 807 9.83 -14.14 -42.75
C ALA A 807 11.23 -13.49 -42.84
N SER A 808 11.77 -13.02 -41.72
CA SER A 808 13.13 -12.47 -41.67
C SER A 808 14.21 -13.54 -41.83
N SER A 809 14.06 -14.71 -41.20
CA SER A 809 14.99 -15.83 -41.35
C SER A 809 14.95 -16.42 -42.77
N TRP A 810 13.75 -16.47 -43.39
CA TRP A 810 13.60 -16.84 -44.79
C TRP A 810 14.29 -15.86 -45.74
N ALA A 811 14.15 -14.56 -45.49
CA ALA A 811 14.79 -13.50 -46.29
C ALA A 811 16.32 -13.48 -46.15
N ASP A 812 16.88 -13.84 -44.98
CA ASP A 812 18.33 -13.87 -44.75
C ASP A 812 19.04 -14.94 -45.61
N GLN A 813 18.30 -15.90 -46.19
CA GLN A 813 18.82 -16.84 -47.19
C GLN A 813 19.23 -16.15 -48.51
N ASN A 814 18.72 -14.95 -48.80
CA ASN A 814 19.15 -14.12 -49.94
C ASN A 814 19.30 -12.64 -49.51
N PRO A 815 20.45 -12.26 -48.90
CA PRO A 815 20.68 -10.89 -48.43
C PRO A 815 20.68 -9.80 -49.51
N ALA A 816 20.70 -10.17 -50.79
CA ALA A 816 20.57 -9.22 -51.91
C ALA A 816 19.11 -8.86 -52.24
N CYS A 817 18.13 -9.66 -51.79
CA CYS A 817 16.71 -9.38 -51.95
C CYS A 817 16.24 -8.32 -50.94
N GLN A 818 15.57 -7.26 -51.43
CA GLN A 818 14.93 -6.25 -50.59
C GLN A 818 13.47 -6.64 -50.28
N VAL A 819 13.17 -6.91 -49.00
CA VAL A 819 11.89 -7.48 -48.57
C VAL A 819 11.11 -6.46 -47.73
N THR A 820 9.93 -6.05 -48.19
CA THR A 820 8.99 -5.28 -47.38
C THR A 820 7.96 -6.22 -46.77
N VAL A 821 7.78 -6.19 -45.44
CA VAL A 821 6.82 -7.05 -44.74
C VAL A 821 5.72 -6.17 -44.14
N PHE A 822 4.46 -6.43 -44.48
CA PHE A 822 3.30 -5.74 -43.90
C PHE A 822 2.68 -6.60 -42.81
N SER A 823 2.44 -5.99 -41.64
CA SER A 823 1.80 -6.62 -40.48
C SER A 823 0.76 -5.67 -39.89
N ASP A 824 -0.34 -6.25 -39.44
CA ASP A 824 -1.40 -5.60 -38.68
C ASP A 824 -0.93 -5.30 -37.23
N CYS A 825 -0.16 -6.20 -36.64
CA CYS A 825 -0.01 -6.24 -35.18
C CYS A 825 0.97 -5.19 -34.64
N GLN A 826 0.46 -4.00 -34.34
CA GLN A 826 1.24 -2.91 -33.75
C GLN A 826 2.09 -3.32 -32.51
N PRO A 827 1.62 -4.19 -31.59
CA PRO A 827 2.48 -4.68 -30.49
C PRO A 827 3.68 -5.51 -30.95
N ALA A 828 3.55 -6.32 -32.01
CA ALA A 828 4.65 -7.08 -32.59
C ALA A 828 5.64 -6.14 -33.30
N LEU A 829 5.14 -5.25 -34.16
CA LEU A 829 5.93 -4.22 -34.84
C LEU A 829 6.71 -3.31 -33.85
N ASN A 830 6.08 -2.88 -32.76
CA ASN A 830 6.73 -2.09 -31.71
C ASN A 830 7.94 -2.79 -31.09
N LEU A 831 7.86 -4.11 -30.89
CA LEU A 831 8.95 -4.92 -30.33
C LEU A 831 10.02 -5.20 -31.39
N TRP A 832 9.61 -5.52 -32.62
CA TRP A 832 10.46 -5.73 -33.79
C TRP A 832 11.33 -4.50 -34.11
N HIS A 833 10.72 -3.32 -34.29
CA HIS A 833 11.47 -2.08 -34.55
C HIS A 833 12.38 -1.67 -33.38
N ARG A 834 11.97 -1.96 -32.14
CA ARG A 834 12.82 -1.72 -30.95
C ARG A 834 14.04 -2.65 -30.95
N TRP A 835 13.87 -3.93 -31.27
CA TRP A 835 14.95 -4.90 -31.36
C TRP A 835 15.92 -4.59 -32.52
N LEU A 836 15.41 -4.26 -33.71
CA LEU A 836 16.26 -3.83 -34.84
C LEU A 836 17.15 -2.63 -34.45
N ARG A 837 16.54 -1.61 -33.83
CA ARG A 837 17.22 -0.35 -33.48
C ARG A 837 18.19 -0.46 -32.29
N PHE A 838 17.87 -1.28 -31.29
CA PHE A 838 18.57 -1.27 -29.99
C PHE A 838 19.18 -2.62 -29.57
N GLY A 839 18.96 -3.69 -30.34
CA GLY A 839 19.48 -5.04 -30.07
C GLY A 839 18.76 -5.80 -28.95
N TRP A 840 19.17 -7.07 -28.79
CA TRP A 840 18.62 -8.02 -27.80
C TRP A 840 18.57 -7.47 -26.37
N GLU A 841 19.65 -6.88 -25.88
CA GLU A 841 19.77 -6.39 -24.50
C GLU A 841 18.70 -5.35 -24.12
N GLN A 842 18.23 -4.55 -25.07
CA GLN A 842 17.21 -3.52 -24.87
C GLN A 842 15.77 -4.02 -25.05
N VAL A 843 15.60 -5.31 -25.37
CA VAL A 843 14.29 -5.99 -25.50
C VAL A 843 14.13 -7.25 -24.64
N ARG A 844 15.20 -7.88 -24.13
CA ARG A 844 15.17 -9.19 -23.44
C ARG A 844 14.17 -9.34 -22.29
N GLY A 845 13.76 -8.23 -21.65
CA GLY A 845 12.74 -8.22 -20.58
C GLY A 845 11.28 -8.08 -21.05
N PHE A 846 11.02 -7.81 -22.33
CA PHE A 846 9.69 -7.62 -22.89
C PHE A 846 9.00 -8.97 -23.16
N ALA A 847 7.67 -9.02 -23.06
CA ALA A 847 6.92 -10.21 -23.41
C ALA A 847 7.10 -10.54 -24.91
N ASN A 848 7.27 -11.84 -25.23
CA ASN A 848 7.54 -12.39 -26.56
C ASN A 848 8.93 -12.07 -27.15
N ALA A 849 9.79 -11.32 -26.44
CA ALA A 849 11.13 -11.00 -26.94
C ALA A 849 12.00 -12.25 -27.14
N ASP A 850 11.71 -13.35 -26.45
CA ASP A 850 12.40 -14.64 -26.54
C ASP A 850 12.49 -15.19 -27.98
N LEU A 851 11.53 -14.87 -28.86
CA LEU A 851 11.57 -15.21 -30.29
C LEU A 851 12.70 -14.51 -31.07
N LEU A 852 13.28 -13.43 -30.51
CA LEU A 852 14.28 -12.58 -31.15
C LEU A 852 15.72 -12.82 -30.63
N LYS A 853 15.92 -13.78 -29.71
CA LYS A 853 17.20 -13.99 -29.02
C LYS A 853 18.33 -14.40 -29.99
N ASN A 854 18.04 -15.33 -30.90
CA ASN A 854 19.02 -15.96 -31.80
C ASN A 854 18.82 -15.56 -33.27
N VAL A 855 18.00 -14.54 -33.56
CA VAL A 855 17.68 -14.12 -34.93
C VAL A 855 18.78 -13.18 -35.43
N PRO A 856 19.34 -13.36 -36.63
CA PRO A 856 20.25 -12.39 -37.23
C PRO A 856 19.50 -11.07 -37.50
N ARG A 857 20.14 -9.92 -37.28
CA ARG A 857 19.50 -8.62 -37.60
C ARG A 857 19.50 -8.43 -39.12
N PRO A 858 18.34 -8.47 -39.80
CA PRO A 858 18.29 -8.41 -41.26
C PRO A 858 18.76 -7.04 -41.77
N ARG A 859 19.47 -7.05 -42.90
CA ARG A 859 19.93 -5.83 -43.58
C ARG A 859 18.94 -5.31 -44.64
N SER A 860 18.06 -6.18 -45.13
CA SER A 860 17.19 -5.93 -46.29
C SER A 860 15.68 -6.08 -46.01
N VAL A 861 15.30 -6.39 -44.76
CA VAL A 861 13.90 -6.59 -44.35
C VAL A 861 13.34 -5.34 -43.68
N GLN A 862 12.28 -4.75 -44.24
CA GLN A 862 11.58 -3.60 -43.66
C GLN A 862 10.14 -3.97 -43.29
N ALA A 863 9.86 -4.13 -42.00
CA ALA A 863 8.50 -4.32 -41.51
C ALA A 863 7.73 -2.99 -41.42
N ARG A 864 6.50 -2.95 -41.92
CA ARG A 864 5.59 -1.80 -41.99
C ARG A 864 4.22 -2.15 -41.41
N LYS A 865 3.53 -1.15 -40.86
CA LYS A 865 2.13 -1.27 -40.42
C LYS A 865 1.19 -1.14 -41.61
N ILE A 866 0.21 -2.03 -41.71
CA ILE A 866 -0.95 -1.94 -42.62
C ILE A 866 -2.25 -1.77 -41.81
N LYS A 867 -3.37 -1.37 -42.42
CA LYS A 867 -4.64 -1.15 -41.72
C LYS A 867 -5.38 -2.48 -41.49
N ALA A 868 -5.87 -2.66 -40.27
CA ALA A 868 -6.64 -3.82 -39.82
C ALA A 868 -8.05 -3.86 -40.43
N HIS A 869 -8.56 -5.06 -40.74
CA HIS A 869 -9.98 -5.36 -40.96
C HIS A 869 -10.74 -4.31 -41.79
N GLN A 870 -10.27 -4.04 -43.01
CA GLN A 870 -10.92 -3.11 -43.93
C GLN A 870 -12.19 -3.75 -44.52
N SER A 871 -13.32 -3.06 -44.47
CA SER A 871 -14.51 -3.49 -45.21
C SER A 871 -14.32 -3.33 -46.72
N ALA A 872 -14.97 -4.17 -47.54
CA ALA A 872 -14.89 -4.07 -49.00
C ALA A 872 -15.29 -2.66 -49.52
N THR A 873 -16.21 -1.98 -48.83
CA THR A 873 -16.61 -0.59 -49.12
C THR A 873 -15.59 0.46 -48.71
N GLU A 874 -14.64 0.16 -47.82
CA GLU A 874 -13.44 0.98 -47.58
C GLU A 874 -12.33 0.66 -48.57
N VAL A 875 -12.16 -0.61 -48.96
CA VAL A 875 -11.17 -1.04 -49.97
C VAL A 875 -11.48 -0.38 -51.31
N ALA A 876 -12.72 -0.52 -51.83
CA ALA A 876 -13.15 0.10 -53.09
C ALA A 876 -13.16 1.66 -53.07
N ARG A 877 -12.86 2.29 -51.92
CA ARG A 877 -12.68 3.75 -51.79
C ARG A 877 -11.23 4.16 -51.54
N ALA A 878 -10.33 3.20 -51.37
CA ALA A 878 -8.91 3.44 -51.18
C ALA A 878 -8.20 3.58 -52.55
N PRO A 879 -7.07 4.29 -52.62
CA PRO A 879 -6.23 4.31 -53.82
C PRO A 879 -5.85 2.89 -54.28
N LEU A 880 -5.79 2.64 -55.58
CA LEU A 880 -5.55 1.32 -56.19
C LEU A 880 -4.41 0.49 -55.53
N TRP A 881 -3.29 1.14 -55.16
CA TRP A 881 -2.20 0.46 -54.44
C TRP A 881 -2.53 0.09 -52.98
N GLU A 882 -3.35 0.87 -52.28
CA GLU A 882 -3.88 0.50 -50.97
C GLU A 882 -4.90 -0.65 -51.07
N GLN A 883 -5.61 -0.77 -52.21
CA GLN A 883 -6.50 -1.92 -52.44
C GLN A 883 -5.71 -3.23 -52.52
N TRP A 884 -4.63 -3.25 -53.31
CA TRP A 884 -3.74 -4.42 -53.41
C TRP A 884 -3.08 -4.77 -52.07
N LEU A 885 -2.68 -3.75 -51.29
CA LEU A 885 -2.16 -3.96 -49.94
C LEU A 885 -3.23 -4.58 -49.02
N ALA A 886 -4.47 -4.08 -49.04
CA ALA A 886 -5.56 -4.63 -48.24
C ALA A 886 -5.89 -6.08 -48.62
N ALA A 887 -5.91 -6.41 -49.92
CA ALA A 887 -6.06 -7.77 -50.43
C ALA A 887 -4.94 -8.71 -49.92
N GLY A 888 -3.69 -8.23 -49.86
CA GLY A 888 -2.58 -8.98 -49.28
C GLY A 888 -2.71 -9.23 -47.77
N ASN A 889 -3.30 -8.29 -47.02
CA ASN A 889 -3.63 -8.52 -45.61
C ASN A 889 -4.75 -9.57 -45.47
N GLU A 890 -5.82 -9.48 -46.26
CA GLU A 890 -6.92 -10.46 -46.20
C GLU A 890 -6.44 -11.86 -46.61
N ALA A 891 -5.50 -11.96 -47.55
CA ALA A 891 -4.83 -13.22 -47.90
C ALA A 891 -4.00 -13.78 -46.73
N ALA A 892 -3.32 -12.93 -45.96
CA ALA A 892 -2.56 -13.34 -44.78
C ALA A 892 -3.46 -13.76 -43.60
N ASP A 893 -4.54 -13.02 -43.32
CA ASP A 893 -5.59 -13.42 -42.36
C ASP A 893 -6.21 -14.76 -42.76
N ALA A 894 -6.57 -14.93 -44.03
CA ALA A 894 -7.19 -16.16 -44.53
C ALA A 894 -6.24 -17.35 -44.44
N ALA A 895 -4.95 -17.17 -44.74
CA ALA A 895 -3.92 -18.17 -44.53
C ALA A 895 -3.73 -18.50 -43.05
N ALA A 896 -3.69 -17.52 -42.16
CA ALA A 896 -3.57 -17.76 -40.71
C ALA A 896 -4.82 -18.44 -40.12
N LYS A 897 -6.02 -18.14 -40.64
CA LYS A 897 -7.27 -18.86 -40.35
C LYS A 897 -7.22 -20.29 -40.87
N GLN A 898 -6.63 -20.53 -42.04
CA GLN A 898 -6.45 -21.89 -42.58
C GLN A 898 -5.43 -22.68 -41.77
N ALA A 899 -4.30 -22.09 -41.35
CA ALA A 899 -3.37 -22.71 -40.41
C ALA A 899 -4.04 -23.10 -39.06
N CYS A 900 -5.05 -22.36 -38.60
CA CYS A 900 -5.91 -22.76 -37.48
C CYS A 900 -6.88 -23.93 -37.80
N ARG A 901 -7.32 -24.08 -39.05
CA ARG A 901 -8.09 -25.23 -39.56
C ARG A 901 -7.23 -26.45 -39.92
N ASP A 902 -5.92 -26.28 -40.04
CA ASP A 902 -4.94 -27.34 -40.34
C ASP A 902 -4.27 -27.90 -39.07
N LEU A 903 -4.54 -27.32 -37.89
CA LEU A 903 -4.06 -27.81 -36.59
C LEU A 903 -4.33 -29.31 -36.41
N PRO A 904 -3.37 -30.12 -35.93
CA PRO A 904 -3.57 -31.55 -35.69
C PRO A 904 -4.86 -31.83 -34.91
N THR A 905 -5.66 -32.80 -35.35
CA THR A 905 -7.00 -33.09 -34.81
C THR A 905 -6.99 -33.20 -33.29
N ALA A 906 -6.10 -34.03 -32.73
CA ALA A 906 -5.92 -34.16 -31.28
C ALA A 906 -5.69 -32.81 -30.55
N VAL A 907 -4.85 -31.92 -31.08
CA VAL A 907 -4.62 -30.58 -30.48
C VAL A 907 -5.88 -29.73 -30.52
N ARG A 908 -6.62 -29.79 -31.64
CA ARG A 908 -7.87 -29.05 -31.85
C ARG A 908 -8.98 -29.57 -30.93
N ASP A 909 -9.10 -30.88 -30.77
CA ASP A 909 -10.16 -31.52 -29.98
C ASP A 909 -9.94 -31.33 -28.48
N ILE A 910 -8.70 -31.47 -28.01
CA ILE A 910 -8.30 -31.11 -26.64
C ILE A 910 -8.60 -29.62 -26.37
N ALA A 911 -8.30 -28.72 -27.30
CA ALA A 911 -8.64 -27.30 -27.18
C ALA A 911 -10.16 -27.05 -27.17
N ASN A 912 -10.92 -27.74 -28.04
CA ASN A 912 -12.38 -27.67 -28.08
C ASN A 912 -13.01 -28.12 -26.75
N GLN A 913 -12.57 -29.25 -26.20
CA GLN A 913 -13.03 -29.80 -24.92
C GLN A 913 -12.71 -28.85 -23.76
N ALA A 914 -11.46 -28.39 -23.64
CA ALA A 914 -11.05 -27.43 -22.61
C ALA A 914 -11.85 -26.11 -22.69
N ALA A 915 -12.11 -25.60 -23.90
CA ALA A 915 -12.88 -24.39 -24.12
C ALA A 915 -14.36 -24.57 -23.73
N LEU A 916 -14.97 -25.69 -24.14
CA LEU A 916 -16.36 -26.03 -23.85
C LEU A 916 -16.60 -26.17 -22.35
N GLN A 917 -15.74 -26.93 -21.64
CA GLN A 917 -15.80 -27.05 -20.18
C GLN A 917 -15.67 -25.68 -19.49
N CYS A 918 -14.66 -24.88 -19.88
CA CYS A 918 -14.45 -23.55 -19.31
C CYS A 918 -15.64 -22.61 -19.53
N GLN A 919 -16.29 -22.65 -20.69
CA GLN A 919 -17.44 -21.80 -21.00
C GLN A 919 -18.71 -22.26 -20.27
N ASN A 920 -18.97 -23.57 -20.25
CA ASN A 920 -20.13 -24.15 -19.58
C ASN A 920 -20.07 -23.92 -18.07
N GLN A 921 -18.95 -24.23 -17.42
CA GLN A 921 -18.80 -24.00 -15.98
C GLN A 921 -18.82 -22.51 -15.60
N GLN A 922 -18.31 -21.59 -16.43
CA GLN A 922 -18.47 -20.15 -16.18
C GLN A 922 -19.93 -19.69 -16.24
N ARG A 923 -20.71 -20.20 -17.20
CA ARG A 923 -22.14 -19.90 -17.35
C ARG A 923 -22.91 -20.44 -16.14
N LEU A 924 -22.70 -21.71 -15.83
CA LEU A 924 -23.31 -22.42 -14.71
C LEU A 924 -22.97 -21.76 -13.37
N LEU A 925 -21.70 -21.38 -13.14
CA LEU A 925 -21.28 -20.71 -11.90
C LEU A 925 -21.92 -19.33 -11.75
N ARG A 926 -22.06 -18.56 -12.84
CA ARG A 926 -22.75 -17.26 -12.81
C ARG A 926 -24.23 -17.41 -12.48
N GLN A 927 -24.89 -18.42 -13.04
CA GLN A 927 -26.29 -18.73 -12.74
C GLN A 927 -26.43 -19.23 -11.28
N PHE A 928 -25.55 -20.11 -10.82
CA PHE A 928 -25.53 -20.63 -9.45
C PHE A 928 -25.27 -19.53 -8.40
N PHE A 929 -24.37 -18.58 -8.70
CA PHE A 929 -24.18 -17.38 -7.89
C PHE A 929 -25.43 -16.50 -7.83
N ARG A 930 -26.22 -16.44 -8.91
CA ARG A 930 -27.52 -15.73 -8.89
C ARG A 930 -28.54 -16.45 -8.02
N ALA A 931 -28.69 -17.77 -8.16
CA ALA A 931 -29.55 -18.58 -7.31
C ALA A 931 -29.19 -18.45 -5.81
N ILE A 932 -27.89 -18.46 -5.48
CA ILE A 932 -27.39 -18.24 -4.11
C ILE A 932 -27.72 -16.83 -3.58
N LEU A 933 -27.69 -15.79 -4.42
CA LEU A 933 -28.10 -14.44 -4.03
C LEU A 933 -29.61 -14.35 -3.82
N ASP A 934 -30.41 -14.89 -4.74
CA ASP A 934 -31.87 -14.81 -4.69
C ASP A 934 -32.43 -15.56 -3.46
N MET A 935 -31.93 -16.78 -3.21
CA MET A 935 -32.24 -17.55 -1.99
C MET A 935 -31.66 -16.89 -0.73
N GLY A 936 -30.44 -16.33 -0.79
CA GLY A 936 -29.79 -15.66 0.33
C GLY A 936 -30.49 -14.38 0.79
N VAL A 937 -31.09 -13.63 -0.14
CA VAL A 937 -31.94 -12.47 0.16
C VAL A 937 -33.25 -12.92 0.82
N LEU A 938 -33.89 -13.99 0.33
CA LEU A 938 -35.10 -14.54 0.96
C LEU A 938 -34.81 -15.10 2.36
N GLU A 939 -33.72 -15.85 2.56
CA GLU A 939 -33.26 -16.31 3.88
C GLU A 939 -33.03 -15.12 4.82
N ALA A 940 -32.34 -14.07 4.35
CA ALA A 940 -32.08 -12.88 5.14
C ALA A 940 -33.35 -12.05 5.45
N SER A 941 -34.41 -12.19 4.65
CA SER A 941 -35.72 -11.59 4.91
C SER A 941 -36.53 -12.40 5.92
N LYS A 942 -36.72 -13.71 5.66
CA LYS A 942 -37.48 -14.60 6.55
C LYS A 942 -36.87 -14.68 7.94
N ARG A 943 -35.54 -14.70 8.09
CA ARG A 943 -34.87 -14.60 9.41
C ARG A 943 -35.18 -13.30 10.17
N ARG A 944 -35.46 -12.18 9.48
CA ARG A 944 -35.90 -10.93 10.14
C ARG A 944 -37.37 -10.98 10.53
N GLN A 945 -38.22 -11.67 9.76
CA GLN A 945 -39.63 -11.90 10.11
C GLN A 945 -39.74 -12.86 11.30
N GLU A 946 -39.02 -13.98 11.27
CA GLU A 946 -38.91 -14.94 12.39
C GLU A 946 -38.45 -14.23 13.68
N ALA A 947 -37.40 -13.41 13.60
CA ALA A 947 -36.91 -12.62 14.73
C ALA A 947 -37.91 -11.55 15.21
N ARG A 948 -38.71 -10.95 14.32
CA ARG A 948 -39.79 -10.02 14.69
C ARG A 948 -40.93 -10.74 15.40
N HIS A 949 -41.40 -11.87 14.89
CA HIS A 949 -42.45 -12.66 15.56
C HIS A 949 -41.99 -13.28 16.88
N GLN A 950 -40.70 -13.63 17.01
CA GLN A 950 -40.12 -14.01 18.30
C GLN A 950 -40.04 -12.83 19.27
N HIS A 951 -39.66 -11.63 18.79
CA HIS A 951 -39.68 -10.39 19.56
C HIS A 951 -41.11 -10.04 20.02
N GLU A 952 -42.10 -10.00 19.11
CA GLU A 952 -43.52 -9.76 19.40
C GLU A 952 -44.07 -10.72 20.48
N ARG A 953 -43.81 -12.03 20.34
CA ARG A 953 -44.23 -13.05 21.32
C ARG A 953 -43.55 -12.87 22.67
N GLN A 954 -42.25 -12.62 22.71
CA GLN A 954 -41.54 -12.40 23.97
C GLN A 954 -41.97 -11.10 24.66
N THR A 955 -42.20 -10.02 23.90
CA THR A 955 -42.72 -8.76 24.44
C THR A 955 -44.12 -8.94 25.02
N ALA A 956 -45.01 -9.70 24.36
CA ALA A 956 -46.33 -10.04 24.88
C ALA A 956 -46.26 -10.88 26.18
N GLN A 957 -45.35 -11.86 26.24
CA GLN A 957 -45.14 -12.66 27.46
C GLN A 957 -44.56 -11.84 28.61
N LEU A 958 -43.65 -10.90 28.34
CA LEU A 958 -43.09 -9.98 29.34
C LEU A 958 -44.15 -8.98 29.85
N ALA A 959 -44.98 -8.43 28.95
CA ALA A 959 -46.04 -7.51 29.31
C ALA A 959 -47.16 -8.16 30.15
N ALA A 960 -47.34 -9.47 30.00
CA ALA A 960 -48.23 -10.27 30.86
C ALA A 960 -47.61 -10.64 32.22
N ALA A 961 -46.30 -10.43 32.42
CA ALA A 961 -45.57 -10.81 33.63
C ALA A 961 -45.23 -9.62 34.55
N SER A 962 -45.12 -8.40 34.01
CA SER A 962 -44.88 -7.16 34.77
C SER A 962 -45.29 -5.94 33.95
N SER A 963 -45.91 -4.93 34.56
CA SER A 963 -46.18 -3.67 33.85
C SER A 963 -44.91 -2.83 33.70
N LEU A 964 -44.93 -1.91 32.73
CA LEU A 964 -43.85 -0.93 32.55
C LEU A 964 -43.68 -0.02 33.79
N SER A 965 -44.78 0.27 34.51
CA SER A 965 -44.74 1.09 35.72
C SER A 965 -44.02 0.37 36.87
N ASP A 966 -44.33 -0.92 37.09
CA ASP A 966 -43.64 -1.74 38.09
C ASP A 966 -42.14 -1.84 37.80
N LEU A 967 -41.81 -2.05 36.53
CA LEU A 967 -40.44 -2.13 36.04
C LEU A 967 -39.66 -0.84 36.35
N LEU A 968 -40.16 0.32 35.93
CA LEU A 968 -39.51 1.62 36.15
C LEU A 968 -39.48 2.00 37.64
N SER A 969 -40.50 1.65 38.41
CA SER A 969 -40.51 1.79 39.88
C SER A 969 -39.38 1.00 40.53
N ARG A 970 -39.17 -0.26 40.12
CA ARG A 970 -38.03 -1.10 40.57
C ARG A 970 -36.66 -0.54 40.17
N PHE A 971 -36.56 0.32 39.15
CA PHE A 971 -35.29 0.99 38.82
C PHE A 971 -35.03 2.14 39.80
N ARG A 972 -36.06 2.94 40.08
CA ARG A 972 -36.02 4.10 40.99
C ARG A 972 -35.73 3.68 42.44
N THR A 973 -36.11 2.46 42.84
CA THR A 973 -35.85 1.89 44.18
C THR A 973 -34.64 0.95 44.24
N TRP A 974 -33.90 0.71 43.14
CA TRP A 974 -32.77 -0.22 43.14
C TRP A 974 -31.59 0.32 43.95
N GLN A 975 -31.21 -0.38 45.03
CA GLN A 975 -30.02 -0.08 45.82
C GLN A 975 -29.19 -1.34 46.05
N VAL A 976 -27.87 -1.18 45.93
CA VAL A 976 -26.89 -2.26 46.07
C VAL A 976 -26.10 -2.05 47.38
N PRO A 977 -25.95 -3.07 48.25
CA PRO A 977 -25.13 -2.95 49.46
C PRO A 977 -23.68 -2.52 49.18
N LEU A 978 -23.05 -1.84 50.13
CA LEU A 978 -21.72 -1.23 49.98
C LEU A 978 -20.58 -2.20 49.61
N SER A 979 -20.75 -3.50 49.85
CA SER A 979 -19.74 -4.55 49.66
C SER A 979 -19.59 -5.01 48.20
N GLY A 980 -19.11 -4.11 47.32
CA GLY A 980 -18.88 -4.44 45.91
C GLY A 980 -18.36 -3.29 45.06
N ILE A 981 -17.18 -2.76 45.41
CA ILE A 981 -16.45 -1.77 44.60
C ILE A 981 -15.70 -2.48 43.47
N LEU A 982 -15.81 -1.99 42.24
CA LEU A 982 -14.93 -2.42 41.14
C LEU A 982 -13.50 -1.97 41.42
N SER A 983 -12.56 -2.91 41.53
CA SER A 983 -11.13 -2.61 41.61
C SER A 983 -10.62 -2.03 40.28
N ILE A 984 -10.78 -0.73 40.12
CA ILE A 984 -10.27 0.07 39.00
C ILE A 984 -9.24 1.04 39.60
N PRO A 985 -8.01 1.14 39.05
CA PRO A 985 -7.00 2.05 39.58
C PRO A 985 -7.52 3.50 39.62
N GLU A 986 -7.13 4.25 40.67
CA GLU A 986 -7.53 5.65 40.83
C GLU A 986 -6.88 6.55 39.77
N ALA A 987 -5.58 6.35 39.51
CA ALA A 987 -4.82 7.03 38.48
C ALA A 987 -4.16 6.01 37.56
N TRP A 988 -4.62 5.93 36.31
CA TRP A 988 -4.04 5.06 35.29
C TRP A 988 -4.34 5.63 33.89
N GLU A 989 -3.49 6.56 33.47
CA GLU A 989 -3.62 7.28 32.18
C GLU A 989 -2.53 6.88 31.18
N GLU A 990 -1.65 5.95 31.55
CA GLU A 990 -0.56 5.48 30.70
C GLU A 990 -1.11 4.94 29.37
N ASN A 991 -0.55 5.45 28.26
CA ASN A 991 -0.95 5.14 26.87
C ASN A 991 -2.30 5.74 26.40
N TRP A 992 -3.01 6.52 27.22
CA TRP A 992 -4.31 7.09 26.85
C TRP A 992 -4.25 8.17 25.75
N GLU A 993 -3.06 8.72 25.44
CA GLU A 993 -2.84 9.61 24.29
C GLU A 993 -3.29 8.98 22.95
N SER A 994 -3.29 7.65 22.88
CA SER A 994 -3.74 6.88 21.72
C SER A 994 -5.25 6.59 21.69
N TRP A 995 -5.99 6.98 22.73
CA TRP A 995 -7.39 6.57 22.91
C TRP A 995 -8.33 7.38 22.01
N PRO A 996 -9.00 6.75 21.01
CA PRO A 996 -9.65 7.48 19.92
C PRO A 996 -10.81 8.41 20.32
N LEU A 997 -11.36 8.23 21.52
CA LEU A 997 -12.52 8.95 22.05
C LEU A 997 -12.12 10.20 22.87
N GLY A 998 -10.82 10.40 23.12
CA GLY A 998 -10.26 11.57 23.80
C GLY A 998 -10.12 11.44 25.33
N LEU A 999 -8.99 11.93 25.86
CA LEU A 999 -8.58 11.82 27.27
C LEU A 999 -9.69 12.22 28.26
N GLN A 1000 -10.36 13.35 28.03
CA GLN A 1000 -11.42 13.88 28.90
C GLN A 1000 -12.63 12.94 29.01
N TYR A 1001 -13.08 12.38 27.88
CA TYR A 1001 -14.17 11.39 27.85
C TYR A 1001 -13.77 10.12 28.63
N GLY A 1002 -12.49 9.77 28.60
CA GLY A 1002 -11.94 8.62 29.32
C GLY A 1002 -11.90 8.83 30.82
N ARG A 1003 -11.46 10.01 31.28
CA ARG A 1003 -11.41 10.37 32.71
C ARG A 1003 -12.81 10.32 33.33
N LEU A 1004 -13.78 10.88 32.61
CA LEU A 1004 -15.19 10.87 33.01
C LEU A 1004 -15.77 9.44 33.00
N LEU A 1005 -15.46 8.63 31.97
CA LEU A 1005 -15.90 7.23 31.91
C LEU A 1005 -15.29 6.37 33.03
N LEU A 1006 -14.03 6.60 33.40
CA LEU A 1006 -13.34 5.92 34.49
C LEU A 1006 -13.93 6.31 35.85
N GLY A 1007 -14.14 7.62 36.10
CA GLY A 1007 -14.80 8.12 37.30
C GLY A 1007 -16.25 7.61 37.44
N TRP A 1008 -16.98 7.49 36.34
CA TRP A 1008 -18.30 6.86 36.33
C TRP A 1008 -18.24 5.36 36.67
N LEU A 1009 -17.28 4.61 36.09
CA LEU A 1009 -17.07 3.20 36.40
C LEU A 1009 -16.68 2.96 37.87
N GLN A 1010 -15.85 3.83 38.44
CA GLN A 1010 -15.48 3.82 39.88
C GLN A 1010 -16.69 4.07 40.81
N ASN A 1011 -17.78 4.67 40.31
CA ASN A 1011 -19.02 4.91 41.06
C ASN A 1011 -20.08 3.80 40.90
N LEU A 1012 -19.86 2.79 40.04
CA LEU A 1012 -20.70 1.59 40.01
C LEU A 1012 -20.53 0.78 41.30
N ARG A 1013 -21.63 0.18 41.79
CA ARG A 1013 -21.64 -0.76 42.94
C ARG A 1013 -22.32 -2.05 42.52
N TRP A 1014 -21.73 -3.19 42.88
CA TRP A 1014 -22.20 -4.52 42.47
C TRP A 1014 -22.55 -5.38 43.69
N HIS A 1015 -23.49 -6.32 43.54
CA HIS A 1015 -23.69 -7.34 44.57
C HIS A 1015 -22.48 -8.29 44.61
N ALA A 1016 -22.12 -8.74 45.80
CA ALA A 1016 -21.12 -9.80 45.99
C ALA A 1016 -21.52 -11.04 45.18
N GLN A 1017 -20.56 -11.66 44.48
CA GLN A 1017 -20.83 -12.79 43.60
C GLN A 1017 -20.56 -14.13 44.28
N PRO A 1018 -21.40 -15.17 44.07
CA PRO A 1018 -22.64 -15.13 43.28
C PRO A 1018 -23.80 -14.46 44.04
N ALA A 1019 -24.49 -13.53 43.39
CA ALA A 1019 -25.72 -12.94 43.93
C ALA A 1019 -26.92 -13.86 43.65
N ALA A 1020 -27.94 -13.85 44.52
CA ALA A 1020 -29.16 -14.63 44.29
C ALA A 1020 -29.97 -14.06 43.10
N PRO A 1021 -30.75 -14.89 42.36
CA PRO A 1021 -31.59 -14.41 41.25
C PRO A 1021 -32.72 -13.44 41.64
N THR A 1022 -32.97 -13.27 42.94
CA THR A 1022 -33.84 -12.23 43.51
C THR A 1022 -33.14 -10.88 43.64
N ASP A 1023 -31.81 -10.90 43.75
CA ASP A 1023 -30.95 -9.81 44.20
C ASP A 1023 -30.08 -9.23 43.06
N THR A 1024 -30.16 -9.82 41.87
CA THR A 1024 -29.57 -9.27 40.64
C THR A 1024 -30.38 -9.69 39.42
N TRP A 1025 -30.34 -8.87 38.37
CA TRP A 1025 -31.03 -9.09 37.10
C TRP A 1025 -30.35 -8.26 35.99
N GLU A 1026 -30.82 -8.36 34.75
CA GLU A 1026 -30.16 -7.78 33.57
C GLU A 1026 -30.05 -6.23 33.56
N VAL A 1027 -29.06 -5.69 32.85
CA VAL A 1027 -28.91 -4.25 32.55
C VAL A 1027 -28.37 -4.02 31.13
N SER A 1028 -28.86 -3.00 30.41
CA SER A 1028 -28.40 -2.71 29.04
C SER A 1028 -27.26 -1.69 28.95
N TYR A 1029 -26.49 -1.77 27.86
CA TYR A 1029 -25.57 -0.69 27.49
C TYR A 1029 -26.27 0.63 27.11
N LEU A 1030 -27.58 0.65 26.89
CA LEU A 1030 -28.36 1.88 26.70
C LEU A 1030 -28.58 2.60 28.04
N GLU A 1031 -29.01 1.86 29.07
CA GLU A 1031 -29.18 2.40 30.43
C GLU A 1031 -27.84 2.86 31.02
N MET A 1032 -26.79 2.07 30.83
CA MET A 1032 -25.43 2.46 31.23
C MET A 1032 -24.95 3.72 30.50
N MET A 1033 -25.28 3.88 29.21
CA MET A 1033 -24.96 5.09 28.44
C MET A 1033 -25.75 6.31 28.94
N LEU A 1034 -27.04 6.14 29.24
CA LEU A 1034 -27.88 7.22 29.80
C LEU A 1034 -27.38 7.65 31.19
N SER A 1035 -27.11 6.68 32.08
CA SER A 1035 -26.50 6.92 33.40
C SER A 1035 -25.15 7.64 33.28
N PHE A 1036 -24.28 7.22 32.37
CA PHE A 1036 -23.01 7.91 32.12
C PHE A 1036 -23.22 9.35 31.65
N SER A 1037 -24.09 9.56 30.65
CA SER A 1037 -24.37 10.89 30.12
C SER A 1037 -25.00 11.83 31.14
N THR A 1038 -25.87 11.36 32.04
CA THR A 1038 -26.42 12.19 33.13
C THR A 1038 -25.40 12.42 34.25
N ALA A 1039 -24.72 11.38 34.72
CA ALA A 1039 -23.78 11.47 35.85
C ALA A 1039 -22.51 12.27 35.54
N SER A 1040 -22.08 12.32 34.27
CA SER A 1040 -20.88 13.05 33.84
C SER A 1040 -21.19 14.30 33.01
N ALA A 1041 -22.46 14.62 32.72
CA ALA A 1041 -22.89 15.69 31.83
C ALA A 1041 -22.24 15.63 30.42
N VAL A 1042 -22.07 14.42 29.88
CA VAL A 1042 -21.31 14.17 28.64
C VAL A 1042 -22.22 13.72 27.49
N PRO A 1043 -22.12 14.32 26.28
CA PRO A 1043 -22.89 13.87 25.13
C PRO A 1043 -22.47 12.46 24.68
N PRO A 1044 -23.42 11.58 24.36
CA PRO A 1044 -23.10 10.30 23.72
C PRO A 1044 -22.29 10.52 22.43
N LEU A 1045 -21.27 9.69 22.21
CA LEU A 1045 -20.38 9.80 21.05
C LEU A 1045 -20.85 8.93 19.88
N VAL A 1046 -20.44 9.32 18.67
CA VAL A 1046 -20.57 8.53 17.44
C VAL A 1046 -19.31 8.67 16.58
N GLU A 1047 -18.95 7.62 15.84
CA GLU A 1047 -17.84 7.71 14.87
C GLU A 1047 -18.16 8.71 13.75
N ASN A 1048 -17.19 9.55 13.41
CA ASN A 1048 -17.25 10.51 12.32
C ASN A 1048 -17.14 9.80 10.97
N VAL A 1049 -18.22 9.77 10.18
CA VAL A 1049 -18.24 9.06 8.88
C VAL A 1049 -17.34 9.71 7.83
N PHE A 1050 -16.99 10.99 7.99
CA PHE A 1050 -16.11 11.73 7.10
C PHE A 1050 -14.62 11.52 7.44
N ARG A 1051 -14.31 11.12 8.68
CA ARG A 1051 -12.96 10.77 9.15
C ARG A 1051 -13.00 9.58 10.12
N PRO A 1052 -13.14 8.33 9.60
CA PRO A 1052 -13.18 7.12 10.43
C PRO A 1052 -11.97 7.01 11.37
N GLY A 1053 -12.20 6.51 12.58
CA GLY A 1053 -11.23 6.53 13.68
C GLY A 1053 -11.21 7.83 14.51
N THR A 1054 -12.03 8.83 14.17
CA THR A 1054 -12.34 9.99 15.03
C THR A 1054 -13.82 9.99 15.41
N TYR A 1055 -14.16 10.65 16.52
CA TYR A 1055 -15.50 10.63 17.10
C TYR A 1055 -16.04 12.04 17.34
N TRP A 1056 -17.36 12.18 17.30
CA TRP A 1056 -18.09 13.42 17.55
C TRP A 1056 -19.16 13.22 18.62
N PRO A 1057 -19.38 14.21 19.51
CA PRO A 1057 -20.63 14.39 20.23
C PRO A 1057 -21.86 14.28 19.32
N LEU A 1058 -22.92 13.64 19.81
CA LEU A 1058 -24.16 13.47 19.06
C LEU A 1058 -24.75 14.81 18.52
N PRO A 1059 -24.75 15.94 19.27
CA PRO A 1059 -25.16 17.23 18.74
C PRO A 1059 -24.28 17.71 17.58
N GLN A 1060 -22.95 17.57 17.68
CA GLN A 1060 -22.02 17.94 16.61
C GLN A 1060 -22.25 17.10 15.34
N ALA A 1061 -22.49 15.80 15.49
CA ALA A 1061 -22.80 14.92 14.37
C ALA A 1061 -24.10 15.32 13.66
N LYS A 1062 -25.13 15.73 14.41
CA LYS A 1062 -26.39 16.26 13.85
C LYS A 1062 -26.20 17.60 13.13
N LEU A 1063 -25.44 18.54 13.71
CA LEU A 1063 -25.07 19.81 13.06
C LEU A 1063 -24.32 19.60 11.73
N GLN A 1064 -23.52 18.54 11.64
CA GLN A 1064 -22.82 18.12 10.41
C GLN A 1064 -23.69 17.24 9.48
N LEU A 1065 -25.00 17.18 9.71
CA LEU A 1065 -25.99 16.40 8.94
C LEU A 1065 -25.67 14.89 8.83
N GLN A 1066 -24.89 14.34 9.77
CA GLN A 1066 -24.59 12.91 9.81
C GLN A 1066 -25.85 12.11 10.17
N HIS A 1067 -26.20 11.12 9.35
CA HIS A 1067 -27.27 10.18 9.69
C HIS A 1067 -26.82 9.23 10.82
N VAL A 1068 -27.33 9.47 12.03
CA VAL A 1068 -27.06 8.65 13.23
C VAL A 1068 -28.33 7.93 13.68
N SER A 1069 -28.18 6.68 14.09
CA SER A 1069 -29.20 5.85 14.74
C SER A 1069 -28.78 5.51 16.18
N LEU A 1070 -29.76 5.32 17.09
CA LEU A 1070 -29.53 4.97 18.49
C LEU A 1070 -28.52 3.81 18.66
N ARG A 1071 -28.64 2.78 17.81
CA ARG A 1071 -27.74 1.63 17.79
C ARG A 1071 -26.27 1.98 17.53
N GLN A 1072 -25.98 2.98 16.70
CA GLN A 1072 -24.58 3.42 16.45
C GLN A 1072 -23.98 4.06 17.70
N VAL A 1073 -24.78 4.85 18.43
CA VAL A 1073 -24.38 5.53 19.66
C VAL A 1073 -24.11 4.51 20.78
N VAL A 1074 -25.05 3.61 21.05
CA VAL A 1074 -24.87 2.52 22.04
C VAL A 1074 -23.69 1.60 21.67
N SER A 1075 -23.48 1.33 20.37
CA SER A 1075 -22.32 0.56 19.90
C SER A 1075 -20.99 1.30 20.12
N CYS A 1076 -20.98 2.63 20.05
CA CYS A 1076 -19.80 3.45 20.32
C CYS A 1076 -19.46 3.45 21.82
N PHE A 1077 -20.45 3.63 22.70
CA PHE A 1077 -20.29 3.52 24.14
C PHE A 1077 -19.79 2.14 24.58
N ARG A 1078 -20.40 1.05 24.07
CA ARG A 1078 -19.93 -0.32 24.31
C ARG A 1078 -18.49 -0.54 23.81
N ALA A 1079 -18.11 0.06 22.67
CA ALA A 1079 -16.74 -0.03 22.16
C ALA A 1079 -15.73 0.68 23.08
N ALA A 1080 -16.09 1.81 23.68
CA ALA A 1080 -15.27 2.52 24.67
C ALA A 1080 -14.95 1.62 25.88
N LEU A 1081 -15.97 1.02 26.47
CA LEU A 1081 -15.85 0.09 27.61
C LEU A 1081 -14.97 -1.12 27.26
N LEU A 1082 -15.23 -1.78 26.12
CA LEU A 1082 -14.42 -2.92 25.68
C LEU A 1082 -12.98 -2.56 25.30
N GLN A 1083 -12.69 -1.31 24.93
CA GLN A 1083 -11.33 -0.84 24.72
C GLN A 1083 -10.61 -0.59 26.06
N LEU A 1084 -11.30 -0.01 27.04
CA LEU A 1084 -10.75 0.24 28.38
C LEU A 1084 -10.41 -1.08 29.11
N GLY A 1085 -11.25 -2.11 28.98
CA GLY A 1085 -10.94 -3.46 29.52
C GLY A 1085 -9.74 -4.14 28.85
N LYS A 1086 -9.53 -3.92 27.54
CA LYS A 1086 -8.34 -4.42 26.84
C LYS A 1086 -7.06 -3.74 27.30
N LEU A 1087 -7.13 -2.43 27.56
CA LEU A 1087 -6.01 -1.67 28.11
C LEU A 1087 -5.69 -2.16 29.55
N LEU A 1088 -6.71 -2.43 30.37
CA LEU A 1088 -6.56 -2.97 31.74
C LEU A 1088 -6.01 -4.41 31.80
N GLY A 1089 -5.91 -5.12 30.67
CA GLY A 1089 -5.52 -6.53 30.63
C GLY A 1089 -6.54 -7.51 31.25
N ARG A 1090 -7.70 -7.04 31.71
CA ARG A 1090 -8.74 -7.85 32.38
C ARG A 1090 -10.16 -7.37 32.06
N PRO A 1091 -11.20 -8.22 32.23
CA PRO A 1091 -12.59 -7.79 32.16
C PRO A 1091 -12.88 -6.66 33.16
N ILE A 1092 -13.70 -5.68 32.77
CA ILE A 1092 -14.16 -4.61 33.68
C ILE A 1092 -15.24 -5.13 34.62
N PHE A 1093 -16.21 -5.88 34.08
CA PHE A 1093 -17.43 -6.25 34.78
C PHE A 1093 -17.30 -7.66 35.40
N PRO A 1094 -17.92 -7.91 36.58
CA PRO A 1094 -17.79 -9.18 37.30
C PRO A 1094 -18.75 -10.27 36.78
N CYS A 1095 -19.30 -10.09 35.59
CA CYS A 1095 -20.50 -10.76 35.08
C CYS A 1095 -20.45 -10.85 33.53
N ALA A 1096 -21.35 -11.60 32.90
CA ALA A 1096 -21.25 -11.92 31.48
C ALA A 1096 -22.03 -10.95 30.57
N GLU A 1097 -21.58 -10.82 29.32
CA GLU A 1097 -22.29 -10.02 28.31
C GLU A 1097 -23.43 -10.83 27.66
N ILE A 1098 -24.64 -10.29 27.74
CA ILE A 1098 -25.86 -10.85 27.15
C ILE A 1098 -26.25 -10.14 25.86
N LYS A 1099 -26.81 -10.91 24.93
CA LYS A 1099 -26.98 -10.51 23.52
C LYS A 1099 -28.21 -9.64 23.26
N ASP A 1100 -29.23 -9.72 24.12
CA ASP A 1100 -30.44 -8.90 24.04
C ASP A 1100 -31.12 -8.88 25.42
N VAL A 1101 -31.23 -7.69 26.01
CA VAL A 1101 -31.83 -7.44 27.32
C VAL A 1101 -33.35 -7.41 27.19
N ALA A 1102 -34.02 -8.38 27.81
CA ALA A 1102 -35.34 -8.80 27.34
C ALA A 1102 -36.45 -7.77 27.64
N TYR A 1103 -36.41 -7.15 28.82
CA TYR A 1103 -37.45 -6.23 29.31
C TYR A 1103 -37.50 -4.89 28.58
N LEU A 1104 -36.42 -4.43 27.94
CA LEU A 1104 -36.39 -3.16 27.21
C LEU A 1104 -37.36 -3.10 26.03
N ARG A 1105 -37.94 -4.24 25.65
CA ARG A 1105 -38.98 -4.31 24.62
C ARG A 1105 -40.34 -3.79 25.12
N LEU A 1106 -40.56 -3.72 26.44
CA LEU A 1106 -41.70 -3.03 27.05
C LEU A 1106 -41.65 -1.51 26.80
N LEU A 1107 -40.44 -0.96 26.61
CA LEU A 1107 -40.17 0.42 26.20
C LEU A 1107 -40.21 0.61 24.67
N GLN A 1108 -40.78 -0.35 23.92
CA GLN A 1108 -40.88 -0.35 22.44
C GLN A 1108 -39.53 -0.26 21.68
N LEU A 1109 -38.40 -0.46 22.37
CA LEU A 1109 -37.06 -0.26 21.80
C LEU A 1109 -36.63 -1.42 20.87
N PRO A 1110 -36.14 -1.13 19.64
CA PRO A 1110 -35.85 -2.15 18.64
C PRO A 1110 -34.57 -2.95 18.93
N ALA A 1111 -34.74 -4.24 19.20
CA ALA A 1111 -33.68 -5.21 19.48
C ALA A 1111 -32.62 -5.36 18.35
N PRO A 1112 -31.37 -5.80 18.64
CA PRO A 1112 -30.88 -6.28 19.94
C PRO A 1112 -30.33 -5.16 20.84
N ASN A 1113 -30.77 -5.16 22.09
CA ASN A 1113 -30.31 -4.30 23.18
C ASN A 1113 -29.24 -5.05 23.99
N ILE A 1114 -27.98 -5.04 23.55
CA ILE A 1114 -26.88 -5.75 24.22
C ILE A 1114 -26.68 -5.20 25.66
N GLY A 1115 -26.33 -6.07 26.62
CA GLY A 1115 -26.16 -5.70 28.02
C GLY A 1115 -25.33 -6.69 28.84
N LEU A 1116 -25.52 -6.67 30.16
CA LEU A 1116 -24.89 -7.53 31.15
C LEU A 1116 -25.96 -8.30 31.94
N ASP A 1117 -25.66 -9.54 32.36
CA ASP A 1117 -26.57 -10.42 33.11
C ASP A 1117 -26.78 -10.02 34.58
N ALA A 1118 -25.95 -9.13 35.12
CA ALA A 1118 -26.09 -8.56 36.46
C ALA A 1118 -26.15 -7.03 36.45
N ARG A 1119 -26.93 -6.45 37.39
CA ARG A 1119 -27.18 -5.01 37.48
C ARG A 1119 -26.35 -4.34 38.59
N PRO A 1120 -25.52 -3.33 38.25
CA PRO A 1120 -24.95 -2.44 39.25
C PRO A 1120 -25.95 -1.36 39.68
N SER A 1121 -25.66 -0.70 40.80
CA SER A 1121 -26.19 0.64 41.05
C SER A 1121 -25.64 1.59 39.97
N LEU A 1122 -26.54 2.24 39.22
CA LEU A 1122 -26.22 3.17 38.14
C LEU A 1122 -26.30 4.62 38.65
N PRO A 1123 -25.18 5.37 38.72
CA PRO A 1123 -25.17 6.72 39.26
C PRO A 1123 -25.82 7.74 38.30
N GLY A 1124 -26.09 8.94 38.83
CA GLY A 1124 -26.77 10.03 38.13
C GLY A 1124 -28.29 9.97 38.30
N GLY A 1125 -28.91 11.03 38.81
CA GLY A 1125 -30.36 11.16 38.82
C GLY A 1125 -30.91 11.30 37.39
N GLY A 1126 -32.14 10.82 37.15
CA GLY A 1126 -32.88 11.08 35.91
C GLY A 1126 -32.60 10.17 34.70
N TRP A 1127 -31.66 9.20 34.77
CA TRP A 1127 -31.47 8.28 33.63
C TRP A 1127 -32.70 7.38 33.37
N VAL A 1128 -33.49 7.09 34.41
CA VAL A 1128 -34.76 6.35 34.31
C VAL A 1128 -35.80 7.19 33.55
N ASP A 1129 -35.94 8.46 33.92
CA ASP A 1129 -36.86 9.40 33.28
C ASP A 1129 -36.49 9.66 31.80
N LEU A 1130 -35.19 9.78 31.50
CA LEU A 1130 -34.72 9.85 30.11
C LEU A 1130 -34.98 8.56 29.34
N LEU A 1131 -34.87 7.38 29.96
CA LEU A 1131 -35.20 6.11 29.30
C LEU A 1131 -36.70 6.01 28.98
N GLU A 1132 -37.55 6.39 29.92
CA GLU A 1132 -39.01 6.44 29.81
C GLU A 1132 -39.46 7.42 28.71
N GLN A 1133 -38.87 8.62 28.65
CA GLN A 1133 -39.17 9.62 27.61
C GLN A 1133 -38.58 9.25 26.24
N LEU A 1134 -37.38 8.64 26.19
CA LEU A 1134 -36.76 8.16 24.94
C LEU A 1134 -37.59 7.06 24.28
N ALA A 1135 -38.20 6.19 25.09
CA ALA A 1135 -39.13 5.15 24.64
C ALA A 1135 -40.42 5.69 24.02
N LEU A 1136 -40.89 6.84 24.49
CA LEU A 1136 -42.09 7.53 23.97
C LEU A 1136 -41.78 8.46 22.78
N SER A 1137 -40.52 8.58 22.36
CA SER A 1137 -40.11 9.49 21.29
C SER A 1137 -40.14 8.85 19.90
N GLU A 1138 -40.84 9.49 18.95
CA GLU A 1138 -40.79 9.13 17.52
C GLU A 1138 -39.37 9.16 16.94
N CYS A 1139 -38.47 9.95 17.53
CA CYS A 1139 -37.08 10.04 17.12
C CYS A 1139 -36.14 10.17 18.32
N ALA A 1140 -35.85 9.03 18.97
CA ALA A 1140 -34.91 8.90 20.09
C ALA A 1140 -33.56 9.65 19.90
N VAL A 1141 -33.09 9.82 18.65
CA VAL A 1141 -31.80 10.50 18.35
C VAL A 1141 -31.95 12.03 18.26
N GLU A 1142 -33.16 12.56 18.02
CA GLU A 1142 -33.45 13.98 18.22
C GLU A 1142 -33.76 14.27 19.70
N PHE A 1143 -34.49 13.39 20.40
CA PHE A 1143 -34.72 13.49 21.85
C PHE A 1143 -33.41 13.55 22.67
N LEU A 1144 -32.47 12.64 22.40
CA LEU A 1144 -31.13 12.62 23.03
C LEU A 1144 -30.29 13.89 22.79
N VAL A 1145 -30.65 14.72 21.81
CA VAL A 1145 -30.00 16.02 21.55
C VAL A 1145 -30.76 17.17 22.20
N ALA A 1146 -32.09 17.10 22.26
CA ALA A 1146 -32.93 18.14 22.83
C ALA A 1146 -32.88 18.21 24.37
N ASP A 1147 -33.05 17.07 25.06
CA ASP A 1147 -33.28 17.09 26.52
C ASP A 1147 -32.02 16.85 27.37
N ILE A 1148 -30.93 16.33 26.80
CA ILE A 1148 -29.64 16.23 27.51
C ILE A 1148 -28.81 17.53 27.40
N PHE A 1149 -29.07 18.40 26.40
CA PHE A 1149 -28.21 19.55 26.07
C PHE A 1149 -28.93 20.90 25.99
N ARG A 1150 -29.91 21.11 26.88
CA ARG A 1150 -30.65 22.37 27.01
C ARG A 1150 -29.75 23.59 27.30
N ASP A 1151 -28.56 23.38 27.88
CA ASP A 1151 -27.60 24.43 28.25
C ASP A 1151 -26.57 24.78 27.15
N TYR A 1152 -26.49 24.03 26.04
CA TYR A 1152 -25.46 24.22 25.00
C TYR A 1152 -25.91 25.09 23.81
N GLY A 1153 -26.97 25.89 23.98
CA GLY A 1153 -27.32 26.99 23.07
C GLY A 1153 -27.94 26.59 21.72
N VAL A 1154 -28.32 25.33 21.51
CA VAL A 1154 -29.09 24.91 20.33
C VAL A 1154 -30.56 25.24 20.56
N THR A 1155 -31.13 26.16 19.78
CA THR A 1155 -32.54 26.55 19.91
C THR A 1155 -33.48 25.54 19.24
N LYS A 1156 -34.77 25.60 19.59
CA LYS A 1156 -35.80 24.72 19.02
C LYS A 1156 -36.00 24.96 17.50
N ASP A 1157 -35.65 26.15 17.03
CA ASP A 1157 -35.87 26.58 15.64
C ASP A 1157 -34.85 25.97 14.65
N ASP A 1158 -33.60 25.77 15.07
CA ASP A 1158 -32.58 25.06 14.28
C ASP A 1158 -33.00 23.62 13.97
N VAL A 1159 -33.74 22.97 14.87
CA VAL A 1159 -34.27 21.61 14.68
C VAL A 1159 -35.40 21.60 13.66
N MET A 1160 -36.29 22.59 13.70
CA MET A 1160 -37.45 22.70 12.79
C MET A 1160 -37.04 22.95 11.33
N LEU A 1161 -35.95 23.70 11.10
CA LEU A 1161 -35.38 23.92 9.76
C LEU A 1161 -34.94 22.61 9.06
N GLY A 1162 -34.61 21.56 9.83
CA GLY A 1162 -34.31 20.22 9.30
C GLY A 1162 -35.54 19.48 8.78
N VAL A 1163 -36.72 19.72 9.35
CA VAL A 1163 -37.97 19.00 9.03
C VAL A 1163 -38.53 19.45 7.68
N HIS A 1164 -38.63 20.76 7.44
CA HIS A 1164 -39.20 21.30 6.20
C HIS A 1164 -38.45 20.88 4.92
N ARG A 1165 -37.13 20.61 5.01
CA ARG A 1165 -36.35 20.11 3.86
C ARG A 1165 -36.67 18.67 3.45
N ARG A 1166 -37.33 17.87 4.30
CA ARG A 1166 -37.77 16.51 3.93
C ARG A 1166 -38.99 16.50 2.99
N GLY A 1167 -39.81 17.55 2.99
CA GLY A 1167 -40.96 17.66 2.08
C GLY A 1167 -40.53 17.81 0.62
N ALA A 1168 -39.62 18.74 0.34
CA ALA A 1168 -39.17 19.06 -1.02
C ALA A 1168 -38.51 17.86 -1.75
N TYR A 1169 -37.73 17.04 -1.03
CA TYR A 1169 -36.96 15.95 -1.63
C TYR A 1169 -37.75 14.73 -2.10
N ARG A 1170 -39.09 14.71 -1.93
CA ARG A 1170 -39.97 13.69 -2.56
C ARG A 1170 -40.64 14.15 -3.85
N GLY A 1171 -40.59 15.44 -4.21
CA GLY A 1171 -41.22 15.95 -5.43
C GLY A 1171 -40.45 15.65 -6.72
N CYS A 1172 -39.13 15.84 -6.71
CA CYS A 1172 -38.31 15.88 -7.92
C CYS A 1172 -37.74 14.52 -8.38
N MET A 1173 -38.56 13.47 -8.39
CA MET A 1173 -38.19 12.17 -9.03
C MET A 1173 -39.26 11.61 -9.98
N ASN A 1174 -40.33 12.36 -10.26
CA ASN A 1174 -41.29 12.06 -11.33
C ASN A 1174 -41.43 13.31 -12.22
N GLY A 1175 -40.69 13.36 -13.34
CA GLY A 1175 -40.71 14.48 -14.28
C GLY A 1175 -39.45 14.51 -15.15
N GLU A 1176 -39.60 14.01 -16.38
CA GLU A 1176 -38.64 14.01 -17.51
C GLU A 1176 -37.26 13.34 -17.29
#